data_AF-A0A959ZTI6-F1
#
_entry.id   AF-A0A959ZTI6-F1
#
_cell.length_a   1.000
_cell.length_b   1.000
_cell.length_c   1.000
_cell.angle_alpha   90.00
_cell.angle_beta   90.00
_cell.angle_gamma   90.00
#
_symmetry.space_group_name_H-M   'P 1'
#
loop_
_entity.id
_entity.type
_entity.pdbx_description
1 polymer ?
#
loop_
_entity_poly.entity_id
_entity_poly.type
_entity_poly.pdbx_seq_one_letter_code
_entity_poly.pdbx_strand_id
1 'polypeptide(L)'
;MSVHWRNRRATLPSALALGFLLGGAASAPAIPQQDGLLNLAAPQGGSIPLLGAGAGDRAGDSGAGVADFDGDGAADVAVGAWKADPFGRTDAGSVFVTFGPFGADGRDLTATQGITRIDGAASGDGAGVSVTSAGDFNGDGRLDLVVGANGADPGGKLNAGAAYIVFGTSGRGAVDLASPGARAVRFDGAAAGDELGASVSGVGDVNGDGLSDVLLGARGSDNNGRPNSGSGYVVFGTRNPQSLDLSATAAGRFARIDGAGVSDQLGARVSDAGDANGDGLADLVLSAPAYDPGGATGGRTDAGAVFVVFGVPGFGDLDVGGPAFSTRGFRIDGAAAGDQAGYALAALPDSDGDGRSELLIGAPRAEADGRIDSGAVFMVRGGSGSDPVDLADLGARSVRIDGALSQDYLGVSVASVGDMTGDGRGDLMIGANGVDAPGVSNVGAAYLITRLPSAGRLDLASPEGSATIIRGAGAGDATGSVVASTGDVTGDGRPDALVGARQADPLGRTDAGTANIVLGYGTPQLAYPPAPVSGRVGASLTPVGPTLVARTGRASFGVSPALPAGLTLDANTGAISGVPQAVTEQQRYTVEMRDLAGSASTSVPIVVARETGTTTKTSPRRVLVSQLRTRCIRVARRQPCRVRVEFRSRKGVRLRIVVQRLRARKAFGVKTVLTRSTRTRVMLPKRFKRRMFGPGRYRITVRGVGVKVVSRPAARSVRVVRTPARFRR
;
A
#
# COMPACT_ATOMS: atom_id res chain seq x y z
N MET A 1 29.97 52.70 -41.05
CA MET A 1 29.74 54.14 -40.80
C MET A 1 29.78 54.40 -39.31
N SER A 2 30.45 55.50 -38.95
CA SER A 2 30.61 56.21 -37.68
C SER A 2 29.52 56.10 -36.59
N VAL A 3 29.97 56.24 -35.31
CA VAL A 3 29.35 57.10 -34.25
C VAL A 3 28.05 56.56 -33.58
N HIS A 4 27.83 56.56 -32.25
CA HIS A 4 28.50 57.24 -31.12
C HIS A 4 28.33 56.54 -29.74
N TRP A 5 29.12 56.99 -28.75
CA TRP A 5 29.05 56.66 -27.32
C TRP A 5 27.96 57.46 -26.56
N ARG A 6 27.51 56.97 -25.39
CA ARG A 6 27.43 57.79 -24.15
C ARG A 6 27.28 56.99 -22.84
N ASN A 7 28.22 57.23 -21.92
CA ASN A 7 28.13 56.90 -20.49
C ASN A 7 27.19 57.86 -19.73
N ARG A 8 26.63 57.42 -18.59
CA ARG A 8 26.64 58.19 -17.32
C ARG A 8 26.44 57.28 -16.10
N ARG A 9 27.02 57.68 -14.96
CA ARG A 9 27.07 56.98 -13.66
C ARG A 9 26.13 57.62 -12.63
N ALA A 10 26.05 56.94 -11.48
CA ALA A 10 25.71 57.44 -10.13
C ALA A 10 24.20 57.38 -9.78
N THR A 11 23.77 57.17 -8.53
CA THR A 11 24.45 57.18 -7.21
C THR A 11 23.95 56.06 -6.28
N LEU A 12 24.79 55.61 -5.33
CA LEU A 12 24.36 54.97 -4.08
C LEU A 12 24.39 56.01 -2.95
N PRO A 13 23.46 55.93 -1.98
CA PRO A 13 23.73 56.38 -0.62
C PRO A 13 23.54 55.23 0.38
N SER A 14 24.50 55.07 1.29
CA SER A 14 24.39 54.17 2.45
C SER A 14 23.76 54.93 3.62
N ALA A 15 22.82 54.30 4.33
CA ALA A 15 22.38 54.75 5.65
C ALA A 15 22.20 53.53 6.56
N LEU A 16 22.93 53.49 7.67
CA LEU A 16 22.71 52.53 8.75
C LEU A 16 21.41 52.90 9.48
N ALA A 17 20.55 51.91 9.72
CA ALA A 17 19.56 51.96 10.78
C ALA A 17 19.65 50.65 11.59
N LEU A 18 19.99 50.77 12.87
CA LEU A 18 20.16 49.65 13.79
C LEU A 18 18.78 49.22 14.30
N GLY A 19 18.30 48.04 13.88
CA GLY A 19 16.99 47.50 14.28
C GLY A 19 17.12 46.09 14.83
N PHE A 20 17.01 45.94 16.15
CA PHE A 20 16.88 44.63 16.80
C PHE A 20 15.50 44.06 16.48
N LEU A 21 15.41 43.25 15.44
CA LEU A 21 14.24 42.39 15.21
C LEU A 21 14.49 41.03 15.85
N LEU A 22 13.68 40.73 16.86
CA LEU A 22 13.49 39.36 17.34
C LEU A 22 13.16 38.50 16.12
N GLY A 23 13.95 37.45 15.90
CA GLY A 23 13.68 36.45 14.87
C GLY A 23 12.44 35.64 15.22
N GLY A 24 11.26 36.21 14.96
CA GLY A 24 10.07 35.42 14.72
C GLY A 24 10.40 34.49 13.56
N ALA A 25 10.35 33.18 13.80
CA ALA A 25 10.44 32.22 12.72
C ALA A 25 9.35 32.59 11.72
N ALA A 26 9.74 32.93 10.49
CA ALA A 26 8.79 33.02 9.40
C ALA A 26 8.09 31.67 9.34
N SER A 27 6.79 31.66 9.62
CA SER A 27 5.96 30.49 9.35
C SER A 27 6.20 30.12 7.89
N ALA A 28 6.62 28.87 7.64
CA ALA A 28 6.56 28.35 6.29
C ALA A 28 5.14 28.62 5.74
N PRO A 29 4.98 29.03 4.48
CA PRO A 29 3.65 29.15 3.91
C PRO A 29 2.96 27.80 4.09
N ALA A 30 1.76 27.82 4.70
CA ALA A 30 0.93 26.63 4.78
C ALA A 30 0.65 26.14 3.36
N ILE A 31 0.55 24.82 3.17
CA ILE A 31 0.30 24.25 1.84
C ILE A 31 -0.98 24.86 1.25
N PRO A 32 -0.99 25.29 -0.03
CA PRO A 32 -2.19 25.80 -0.70
C PRO A 32 -3.38 24.82 -0.75
N GLN A 33 -3.19 23.56 -0.34
CA GLN A 33 -4.27 22.60 -0.09
C GLN A 33 -5.31 23.12 0.93
N GLN A 34 -4.97 24.07 1.83
CA GLN A 34 -5.97 24.71 2.70
C GLN A 34 -6.97 25.60 1.94
N ASP A 35 -6.59 26.11 0.76
CA ASP A 35 -7.45 26.87 -0.15
C ASP A 35 -8.07 25.98 -1.25
N GLY A 36 -7.96 24.64 -1.12
CA GLY A 36 -8.55 23.67 -2.05
C GLY A 36 -7.79 23.47 -3.37
N LEU A 37 -6.52 23.89 -3.47
CA LEU A 37 -5.72 23.72 -4.69
C LEU A 37 -4.27 23.30 -4.40
N LEU A 38 -3.82 22.18 -4.96
CA LEU A 38 -2.41 21.83 -5.14
C LEU A 38 -2.02 22.04 -6.61
N ASN A 39 -1.04 22.88 -6.89
CA ASN A 39 -0.54 23.12 -8.25
C ASN A 39 0.77 22.36 -8.49
N LEU A 40 0.78 21.38 -9.39
CA LEU A 40 1.96 20.55 -9.66
C LEU A 40 3.11 21.32 -10.37
N ALA A 41 2.86 22.50 -10.96
CA ALA A 41 3.94 23.38 -11.43
C ALA A 41 4.77 23.99 -10.28
N ALA A 42 4.19 24.07 -9.07
CA ALA A 42 4.84 24.62 -7.89
C ALA A 42 4.25 23.98 -6.62
N PRO A 43 4.50 22.68 -6.36
CA PRO A 43 3.75 21.90 -5.37
C PRO A 43 4.07 22.23 -3.91
N GLN A 44 5.04 23.14 -3.66
CA GLN A 44 5.49 23.57 -2.33
C GLN A 44 5.85 22.43 -1.36
N GLY A 45 6.24 21.26 -1.89
CA GLY A 45 6.55 20.06 -1.11
C GLY A 45 5.37 19.12 -0.85
N GLY A 46 4.17 19.41 -1.37
CA GLY A 46 2.99 18.55 -1.31
C GLY A 46 2.95 17.39 -2.32
N SER A 47 3.98 17.25 -3.17
CA SER A 47 4.14 16.08 -4.04
C SER A 47 5.60 15.73 -4.31
N ILE A 48 5.83 14.46 -4.69
CA ILE A 48 7.12 13.88 -5.09
C ILE A 48 6.98 13.35 -6.53
N PRO A 49 7.64 13.96 -7.53
CA PRO A 49 7.48 13.54 -8.92
C PRO A 49 8.41 12.38 -9.29
N LEU A 50 7.86 11.41 -10.02
CA LEU A 50 8.56 10.32 -10.71
C LEU A 50 8.59 10.67 -12.21
N LEU A 51 9.76 11.10 -12.69
CA LEU A 51 9.94 11.73 -13.99
C LEU A 51 10.22 10.67 -15.07
N GLY A 52 9.37 10.57 -16.10
CA GLY A 52 9.44 9.57 -17.17
C GLY A 52 10.76 9.55 -17.93
N ALA A 53 11.23 8.35 -18.32
CA ALA A 53 12.63 8.13 -18.68
C ALA A 53 13.04 8.71 -20.05
N GLY A 54 12.33 8.37 -21.11
CA GLY A 54 12.56 8.79 -22.50
C GLY A 54 11.39 9.58 -23.09
N ALA A 55 11.64 10.30 -24.18
CA ALA A 55 10.61 11.09 -24.86
C ALA A 55 9.60 10.19 -25.58
N GLY A 56 8.31 10.41 -25.37
CA GLY A 56 7.22 9.58 -25.89
C GLY A 56 6.87 8.34 -25.06
N ASP A 57 7.66 8.00 -24.03
CA ASP A 57 7.49 6.81 -23.19
C ASP A 57 6.15 6.78 -22.41
N ARG A 58 5.55 7.95 -22.14
CA ARG A 58 4.31 8.16 -21.37
C ARG A 58 4.28 7.47 -20.00
N ALA A 59 5.31 7.69 -19.20
CA ALA A 59 5.32 7.25 -17.81
C ALA A 59 4.15 7.87 -17.03
N GLY A 60 3.39 7.03 -16.33
CA GLY A 60 2.21 7.48 -15.60
C GLY A 60 0.94 7.58 -16.45
N ASP A 61 0.88 6.93 -17.61
CA ASP A 61 -0.41 6.54 -18.25
C ASP A 61 -1.04 5.34 -17.52
N SER A 62 -0.24 4.57 -16.76
CA SER A 62 -0.69 3.61 -15.75
C SER A 62 0.23 3.62 -14.54
N GLY A 63 -0.26 3.16 -13.38
CA GLY A 63 0.57 2.99 -12.18
C GLY A 63 -0.23 2.54 -10.96
N ALA A 64 0.47 2.02 -9.96
CA ALA A 64 -0.12 1.50 -8.73
C ALA A 64 0.82 1.65 -7.53
N GLY A 65 0.24 1.83 -6.35
CA GLY A 65 0.87 1.40 -5.10
C GLY A 65 0.93 -0.12 -5.06
N VAL A 66 2.09 -0.67 -4.76
CA VAL A 66 2.29 -2.12 -4.75
C VAL A 66 2.59 -2.66 -3.35
N ALA A 67 2.41 -1.80 -2.34
CA ALA A 67 2.88 -1.97 -0.98
C ALA A 67 4.33 -2.51 -0.99
N ASP A 68 4.66 -3.62 -0.34
CA ASP A 68 6.05 -4.03 -0.13
C ASP A 68 6.50 -5.11 -1.15
N PHE A 69 6.98 -4.68 -2.34
CA PHE A 69 7.47 -5.61 -3.38
C PHE A 69 8.86 -6.16 -3.02
N ASP A 70 9.69 -5.35 -2.37
CA ASP A 70 11.07 -5.67 -2.02
C ASP A 70 11.26 -6.33 -0.62
N GLY A 71 10.20 -6.33 0.19
CA GLY A 71 10.07 -7.05 1.46
C GLY A 71 10.82 -6.40 2.62
N ASP A 72 11.11 -5.09 2.55
CA ASP A 72 11.79 -4.33 3.61
C ASP A 72 10.83 -3.68 4.62
N GLY A 73 9.55 -3.57 4.26
CA GLY A 73 8.46 -3.03 5.08
C GLY A 73 8.08 -1.58 4.78
N ALA A 74 8.71 -0.93 3.80
CA ALA A 74 8.21 0.31 3.20
C ALA A 74 7.29 0.00 2.01
N ALA A 75 6.47 0.97 1.60
CA ALA A 75 5.65 0.84 0.40
C ALA A 75 6.36 1.39 -0.84
N ASP A 76 6.23 0.65 -1.93
CA ASP A 76 6.81 0.84 -3.25
C ASP A 76 5.74 1.29 -4.27
N VAL A 77 6.17 1.93 -5.36
CA VAL A 77 5.29 2.42 -6.42
C VAL A 77 5.75 1.88 -7.78
N ALA A 78 4.84 1.24 -8.52
CA ALA A 78 5.07 0.82 -9.90
C ALA A 78 4.43 1.84 -10.87
N VAL A 79 5.19 2.28 -11.87
CA VAL A 79 4.74 3.21 -12.92
C VAL A 79 4.90 2.57 -14.29
N GLY A 80 3.82 2.48 -15.06
CA GLY A 80 3.85 2.01 -16.44
C GLY A 80 4.24 3.11 -17.42
N ALA A 81 5.03 2.73 -18.43
CA ALA A 81 5.48 3.54 -19.54
C ALA A 81 5.42 2.68 -20.82
N TRP A 82 4.19 2.40 -21.28
CA TRP A 82 3.90 1.37 -22.28
C TRP A 82 4.47 1.65 -23.67
N LYS A 83 4.91 2.89 -23.92
CA LYS A 83 5.58 3.31 -25.16
C LYS A 83 7.10 3.30 -25.09
N ALA A 84 7.69 2.92 -23.95
CA ALA A 84 9.14 2.86 -23.83
C ALA A 84 9.75 1.87 -24.84
N ASP A 85 10.98 2.15 -25.28
CA ASP A 85 11.70 1.37 -26.30
C ASP A 85 12.86 0.52 -25.70
N PRO A 86 12.63 -0.39 -24.74
CA PRO A 86 13.71 -1.14 -24.11
C PRO A 86 14.45 -2.01 -25.13
N PHE A 87 15.78 -1.97 -25.08
CA PHE A 87 16.66 -2.67 -26.02
C PHE A 87 16.42 -2.32 -27.51
N GLY A 88 15.76 -1.19 -27.81
CA GLY A 88 15.40 -0.78 -29.17
C GLY A 88 14.15 -1.50 -29.72
N ARG A 89 13.34 -2.13 -28.85
CA ARG A 89 12.06 -2.75 -29.21
C ARG A 89 10.98 -1.66 -29.17
N THR A 90 10.64 -1.08 -30.32
CA THR A 90 9.72 0.07 -30.42
C THR A 90 8.35 -0.21 -29.79
N ASP A 91 7.87 0.68 -28.92
CA ASP A 91 6.61 0.55 -28.16
C ASP A 91 6.46 -0.83 -27.44
N ALA A 92 7.57 -1.47 -27.04
CA ALA A 92 7.50 -2.70 -26.27
C ALA A 92 7.04 -2.45 -24.82
N GLY A 93 7.31 -1.24 -24.31
CA GLY A 93 6.89 -0.77 -23.01
C GLY A 93 7.81 -1.19 -21.86
N SER A 94 7.81 -0.40 -20.79
CA SER A 94 8.52 -0.69 -19.54
C SER A 94 7.64 -0.37 -18.33
N VAL A 95 7.89 -1.06 -17.21
CA VAL A 95 7.37 -0.71 -15.88
C VAL A 95 8.55 -0.39 -14.96
N PHE A 96 8.45 0.71 -14.23
CA PHE A 96 9.44 1.15 -13.26
C PHE A 96 8.91 0.95 -11.85
N VAL A 97 9.45 -0.03 -11.13
CA VAL A 97 9.17 -0.27 -9.71
C VAL A 97 10.16 0.56 -8.89
N THR A 98 9.66 1.59 -8.23
CA THR A 98 10.45 2.55 -7.45
C THR A 98 10.31 2.22 -5.96
N PHE A 99 11.43 2.01 -5.28
CA PHE A 99 11.44 1.45 -3.92
C PHE A 99 11.33 2.51 -2.83
N GLY A 100 10.50 2.24 -1.82
CA GLY A 100 10.34 3.07 -0.64
C GLY A 100 11.52 3.00 0.34
N PRO A 101 11.40 3.70 1.49
CA PRO A 101 10.46 4.81 1.71
C PRO A 101 10.86 6.04 0.88
N PHE A 102 9.89 6.87 0.52
CA PHE A 102 10.12 8.05 -0.30
C PHE A 102 10.48 9.27 0.56
N GLY A 103 11.51 10.02 0.13
CA GLY A 103 11.82 11.34 0.67
C GLY A 103 11.16 12.43 -0.17
N ALA A 104 11.25 13.70 0.26
CA ALA A 104 10.63 14.83 -0.45
C ALA A 104 11.27 15.19 -1.81
N ASP A 105 12.24 14.40 -2.28
CA ASP A 105 13.02 14.67 -3.49
C ASP A 105 12.53 13.74 -4.62
N GLY A 106 12.20 14.32 -5.78
CA GLY A 106 11.73 13.58 -6.94
C GLY A 106 12.77 12.62 -7.51
N ARG A 107 12.32 11.61 -8.26
CA ARG A 107 13.19 10.60 -8.89
C ARG A 107 13.07 10.64 -10.40
N ASP A 108 14.20 10.63 -11.09
CA ASP A 108 14.23 10.39 -12.54
C ASP A 108 14.25 8.89 -12.82
N LEU A 109 13.33 8.39 -13.65
CA LEU A 109 13.18 6.97 -13.95
C LEU A 109 14.33 6.40 -14.82
N THR A 110 15.24 7.26 -15.31
CA THR A 110 16.52 6.83 -15.88
C THR A 110 17.50 6.27 -14.84
N ALA A 111 17.28 6.56 -13.55
CA ALA A 111 18.16 6.13 -12.47
C ALA A 111 18.06 4.62 -12.21
N THR A 112 19.21 3.99 -11.94
CA THR A 112 19.30 2.55 -11.59
C THR A 112 19.32 2.29 -10.09
N GLN A 113 19.46 3.32 -9.26
CA GLN A 113 19.46 3.19 -7.80
C GLN A 113 18.05 3.38 -7.25
N GLY A 114 17.56 2.38 -6.50
CA GLY A 114 16.22 2.44 -5.92
C GLY A 114 15.08 2.26 -6.93
N ILE A 115 15.39 1.76 -8.13
CA ILE A 115 14.42 1.47 -9.19
C ILE A 115 14.76 0.10 -9.80
N THR A 116 13.75 -0.77 -9.98
CA THR A 116 13.82 -1.96 -10.83
C THR A 116 12.99 -1.71 -12.08
N ARG A 117 13.57 -1.97 -13.26
CA ARG A 117 12.86 -1.89 -14.53
C ARG A 117 12.42 -3.27 -14.99
N ILE A 118 11.18 -3.36 -15.47
CA ILE A 118 10.60 -4.53 -16.11
C ILE A 118 10.37 -4.14 -17.57
N ASP A 119 11.00 -4.83 -18.52
CA ASP A 119 11.05 -4.45 -19.93
C ASP A 119 10.23 -5.40 -20.80
N GLY A 120 9.38 -4.85 -21.67
CA GLY A 120 8.48 -5.58 -22.56
C GLY A 120 9.17 -6.49 -23.57
N ALA A 121 8.52 -7.59 -23.95
CA ALA A 121 9.18 -8.71 -24.61
C ALA A 121 9.50 -8.46 -26.09
N ALA A 122 8.57 -7.89 -26.85
CA ALA A 122 8.73 -7.57 -28.26
C ALA A 122 8.14 -6.19 -28.63
N SER A 123 8.53 -5.66 -29.79
CA SER A 123 8.04 -4.37 -30.27
C SER A 123 6.53 -4.37 -30.46
N GLY A 124 5.83 -3.35 -29.96
CA GLY A 124 4.37 -3.22 -30.01
C GLY A 124 3.62 -3.97 -28.90
N ASP A 125 4.28 -4.77 -28.06
CA ASP A 125 3.63 -5.50 -26.95
C ASP A 125 2.87 -4.56 -25.98
N GLY A 126 3.37 -3.33 -25.78
CA GLY A 126 2.77 -2.35 -24.88
C GLY A 126 2.83 -2.74 -23.38
N ALA A 127 3.90 -3.41 -22.95
CA ALA A 127 4.03 -3.87 -21.57
C ALA A 127 4.01 -2.69 -20.58
N GLY A 128 3.08 -2.75 -19.62
CA GLY A 128 2.82 -1.64 -18.70
C GLY A 128 1.66 -0.73 -19.10
N VAL A 129 0.87 -1.10 -20.12
CA VAL A 129 -0.41 -0.43 -20.42
C VAL A 129 -1.38 -0.47 -19.23
N SER A 130 -1.30 -1.53 -18.41
CA SER A 130 -2.00 -1.67 -17.15
C SER A 130 -1.09 -2.42 -16.16
N VAL A 131 -0.98 -1.93 -14.94
CA VAL A 131 -0.11 -2.47 -13.88
C VAL A 131 -0.81 -2.34 -12.53
N THR A 132 -0.81 -3.41 -11.74
CA THR A 132 -1.17 -3.32 -10.31
C THR A 132 -0.51 -4.44 -9.49
N SER A 133 -0.70 -4.41 -8.17
CA SER A 133 -0.36 -5.53 -7.29
C SER A 133 -1.22 -6.76 -7.63
N ALA A 134 -0.58 -7.92 -7.72
CA ALA A 134 -1.24 -9.22 -7.86
C ALA A 134 -1.54 -9.88 -6.50
N GLY A 135 -1.27 -9.20 -5.38
CA GLY A 135 -1.26 -9.81 -4.06
C GLY A 135 -0.08 -10.77 -3.87
N ASP A 136 -0.19 -11.73 -2.94
CA ASP A 136 0.78 -12.82 -2.75
C ASP A 136 0.38 -14.01 -3.63
N PHE A 137 0.44 -13.83 -4.95
CA PHE A 137 -0.04 -14.78 -5.97
C PHE A 137 0.68 -16.13 -5.86
N ASN A 138 1.96 -16.11 -5.48
CA ASN A 138 2.78 -17.32 -5.30
C ASN A 138 2.79 -17.87 -3.85
N GLY A 139 2.29 -17.14 -2.85
CA GLY A 139 2.24 -17.57 -1.46
C GLY A 139 3.59 -17.64 -0.74
N ASP A 140 4.59 -16.84 -1.13
CA ASP A 140 5.90 -16.73 -0.50
C ASP A 140 5.98 -15.65 0.61
N GLY A 141 4.95 -14.80 0.71
CA GLY A 141 4.83 -13.74 1.70
C GLY A 141 5.35 -12.38 1.22
N ARG A 142 5.47 -12.18 -0.09
CA ARG A 142 5.78 -10.91 -0.77
C ARG A 142 4.63 -10.57 -1.71
N LEU A 143 4.53 -9.29 -2.07
CA LEU A 143 3.55 -8.88 -3.07
C LEU A 143 4.17 -8.96 -4.47
N ASP A 144 3.42 -9.59 -5.37
CA ASP A 144 3.73 -9.77 -6.77
C ASP A 144 3.07 -8.65 -7.60
N LEU A 145 3.50 -8.45 -8.85
CA LEU A 145 2.88 -7.50 -9.78
C LEU A 145 2.20 -8.22 -10.93
N VAL A 146 1.04 -7.73 -11.35
CA VAL A 146 0.45 -8.08 -12.65
C VAL A 146 0.70 -6.95 -13.65
N VAL A 147 1.23 -7.29 -14.82
CA VAL A 147 1.59 -6.37 -15.90
C VAL A 147 0.90 -6.81 -17.18
N GLY A 148 0.06 -5.95 -17.74
CA GLY A 148 -0.60 -6.17 -19.05
C GLY A 148 0.28 -5.74 -20.23
N ALA A 149 0.12 -6.43 -21.35
CA ALA A 149 0.78 -6.19 -22.64
C ALA A 149 -0.19 -6.56 -23.77
N ASN A 150 -1.17 -5.69 -24.05
CA ASN A 150 -2.33 -6.02 -24.88
C ASN A 150 -2.03 -6.12 -26.40
N GLY A 151 -0.91 -5.57 -26.85
CA GLY A 151 -0.44 -5.68 -28.24
C GLY A 151 0.42 -6.91 -28.52
N ALA A 152 0.62 -7.79 -27.53
CA ALA A 152 1.50 -8.94 -27.69
C ALA A 152 0.91 -10.02 -28.62
N ASP A 153 1.80 -10.70 -29.37
CA ASP A 153 1.47 -11.70 -30.39
C ASP A 153 1.86 -13.15 -29.98
N PRO A 154 1.30 -13.73 -28.90
CA PRO A 154 1.64 -15.09 -28.48
C PRO A 154 1.41 -16.13 -29.56
N GLY A 155 2.45 -16.90 -29.90
CA GLY A 155 2.37 -17.92 -30.95
C GLY A 155 2.07 -17.36 -32.35
N GLY A 156 2.20 -16.05 -32.57
CA GLY A 156 1.79 -15.37 -33.82
C GLY A 156 0.31 -15.01 -33.89
N LYS A 157 -0.43 -15.07 -32.77
CA LYS A 157 -1.83 -14.64 -32.67
C LYS A 157 -1.88 -13.11 -32.53
N LEU A 158 -2.02 -12.39 -33.65
CA LEU A 158 -1.98 -10.92 -33.74
C LEU A 158 -2.89 -10.25 -32.69
N ASN A 159 -2.34 -9.37 -31.84
CA ASN A 159 -3.05 -8.67 -30.77
C ASN A 159 -3.91 -9.59 -29.87
N ALA A 160 -3.52 -10.86 -29.68
CA ALA A 160 -4.16 -11.69 -28.66
C ALA A 160 -3.87 -11.15 -27.25
N GLY A 161 -2.75 -10.46 -27.09
CA GLY A 161 -2.31 -9.87 -25.83
C GLY A 161 -1.67 -10.90 -24.89
N ALA A 162 -1.03 -10.37 -23.85
CA ALA A 162 -0.43 -11.15 -22.79
C ALA A 162 -0.53 -10.41 -21.45
N ALA A 163 -0.48 -11.17 -20.37
CA ALA A 163 -0.26 -10.64 -19.03
C ALA A 163 0.91 -11.38 -18.36
N TYR A 164 1.57 -10.72 -17.40
CA TYR A 164 2.72 -11.27 -16.70
C TYR A 164 2.53 -11.10 -15.20
N ILE A 165 2.80 -12.16 -14.43
CA ILE A 165 3.01 -12.03 -12.97
C ILE A 165 4.51 -11.91 -12.74
N VAL A 166 4.98 -10.77 -12.25
CA VAL A 166 6.38 -10.53 -11.89
C VAL A 166 6.51 -10.62 -10.36
N PHE A 167 7.29 -11.57 -9.87
CA PHE A 167 7.26 -11.92 -8.45
C PHE A 167 7.99 -10.90 -7.57
N GLY A 168 7.51 -10.66 -6.36
CA GLY A 168 8.18 -9.85 -5.35
C GLY A 168 9.60 -10.34 -5.05
N THR A 169 10.53 -9.44 -4.72
CA THR A 169 11.92 -9.83 -4.45
C THR A 169 12.74 -8.74 -3.77
N SER A 170 13.63 -9.15 -2.86
CA SER A 170 14.71 -8.28 -2.36
C SER A 170 15.84 -8.03 -3.39
N GLY A 171 15.75 -8.62 -4.58
CA GLY A 171 16.75 -8.51 -5.65
C GLY A 171 16.38 -7.43 -6.67
N ARG A 172 16.97 -6.24 -6.53
CA ARG A 172 16.71 -5.04 -7.35
C ARG A 172 17.31 -5.09 -8.78
N GLY A 173 17.23 -6.25 -9.43
CA GLY A 173 17.72 -6.48 -10.79
C GLY A 173 16.61 -6.33 -11.83
N ALA A 174 16.91 -5.70 -12.96
CA ALA A 174 15.97 -5.56 -14.07
C ALA A 174 15.46 -6.91 -14.60
N VAL A 175 14.23 -6.93 -15.10
CA VAL A 175 13.56 -8.12 -15.64
C VAL A 175 13.25 -7.87 -17.12
N ASP A 176 13.76 -8.71 -18.01
CA ASP A 176 13.36 -8.72 -19.42
C ASP A 176 12.24 -9.74 -19.63
N LEU A 177 11.04 -9.30 -20.01
CA LEU A 177 9.87 -10.16 -20.23
C LEU A 177 10.01 -11.06 -21.46
N ALA A 178 10.99 -10.82 -22.34
CA ALA A 178 11.37 -11.78 -23.39
C ALA A 178 12.06 -13.03 -22.83
N SER A 179 12.67 -12.94 -21.64
CA SER A 179 13.38 -14.06 -21.00
C SER A 179 13.40 -13.96 -19.46
N PRO A 180 12.25 -13.89 -18.78
CA PRO A 180 12.17 -13.52 -17.35
C PRO A 180 12.72 -14.62 -16.41
N GLY A 181 12.95 -15.84 -16.91
CA GLY A 181 13.42 -16.96 -16.11
C GLY A 181 12.48 -17.28 -14.96
N ALA A 182 12.99 -17.25 -13.72
CA ALA A 182 12.18 -17.45 -12.51
C ALA A 182 11.64 -16.15 -11.90
N ARG A 183 11.77 -15.00 -12.58
CA ARG A 183 11.30 -13.69 -12.08
C ARG A 183 9.85 -13.40 -12.44
N ALA A 184 9.31 -14.04 -13.48
CA ALA A 184 7.92 -13.88 -13.88
C ALA A 184 7.36 -15.14 -14.55
N VAL A 185 6.03 -15.25 -14.59
CA VAL A 185 5.29 -16.14 -15.50
C VAL A 185 4.43 -15.32 -16.45
N ARG A 186 4.04 -15.92 -17.58
CA ARG A 186 3.32 -15.27 -18.69
C ARG A 186 2.01 -15.99 -18.98
N PHE A 187 0.94 -15.24 -19.19
CA PHE A 187 -0.37 -15.71 -19.59
C PHE A 187 -0.68 -15.16 -20.98
N ASP A 188 -0.97 -16.05 -21.93
CA ASP A 188 -1.18 -15.72 -23.34
C ASP A 188 -2.67 -15.67 -23.68
N GLY A 189 -3.10 -14.62 -24.38
CA GLY A 189 -4.46 -14.47 -24.89
C GLY A 189 -4.88 -15.64 -25.80
N ALA A 190 -6.18 -15.95 -25.85
CA ALA A 190 -6.66 -17.17 -26.46
C ALA A 190 -6.62 -17.09 -28.00
N ALA A 191 -7.23 -16.06 -28.57
CA ALA A 191 -7.37 -15.82 -30.00
C ALA A 191 -6.82 -14.44 -30.43
N ALA A 192 -6.60 -14.27 -31.74
CA ALA A 192 -6.11 -13.01 -32.30
C ALA A 192 -7.18 -11.91 -32.17
N GLY A 193 -6.79 -10.74 -31.68
CA GLY A 193 -7.68 -9.62 -31.39
C GLY A 193 -8.35 -9.66 -30.01
N ASP A 194 -8.09 -10.65 -29.16
CA ASP A 194 -8.60 -10.72 -27.77
C ASP A 194 -8.17 -9.50 -26.93
N GLU A 195 -6.97 -8.96 -27.19
CA GLU A 195 -6.34 -7.85 -26.46
C GLU A 195 -6.18 -8.12 -24.94
N LEU A 196 -5.85 -9.36 -24.56
CA LEU A 196 -5.63 -9.75 -23.16
C LEU A 196 -4.62 -8.84 -22.47
N GLY A 197 -4.99 -8.34 -21.29
CA GLY A 197 -4.12 -7.47 -20.48
C GLY A 197 -4.29 -5.98 -20.80
N ALA A 198 -5.27 -5.60 -21.64
CA ALA A 198 -5.67 -4.20 -21.80
C ALA A 198 -6.12 -3.55 -20.47
N SER A 199 -6.59 -4.36 -19.53
CA SER A 199 -6.80 -4.00 -18.13
C SER A 199 -6.51 -5.24 -17.28
N VAL A 200 -5.83 -5.06 -16.14
CA VAL A 200 -5.51 -6.14 -15.19
C VAL A 200 -5.81 -5.69 -13.75
N SER A 201 -6.26 -6.62 -12.91
CA SER A 201 -6.41 -6.40 -11.47
C SER A 201 -5.93 -7.58 -10.65
N GLY A 202 -5.31 -7.34 -9.49
CA GLY A 202 -5.28 -8.33 -8.40
C GLY A 202 -6.63 -8.30 -7.70
N VAL A 203 -7.30 -9.45 -7.59
CA VAL A 203 -8.70 -9.52 -7.11
C VAL A 203 -8.84 -10.23 -5.77
N GLY A 204 -7.74 -10.50 -5.06
CA GLY A 204 -7.77 -11.22 -3.79
C GLY A 204 -8.11 -12.70 -3.98
N ASP A 205 -8.57 -13.37 -2.92
CA ASP A 205 -8.94 -14.80 -2.96
C ASP A 205 -10.41 -14.94 -3.38
N VAL A 206 -10.68 -15.15 -4.67
CA VAL A 206 -12.06 -15.26 -5.19
C VAL A 206 -12.56 -16.71 -5.20
N ASN A 207 -11.67 -17.67 -4.94
CA ASN A 207 -11.94 -19.10 -5.01
C ASN A 207 -11.88 -19.82 -3.65
N GLY A 208 -11.41 -19.16 -2.59
CA GLY A 208 -11.36 -19.61 -1.21
C GLY A 208 -10.18 -20.55 -0.85
N ASP A 209 -9.08 -20.55 -1.62
CA ASP A 209 -7.92 -21.41 -1.36
C ASP A 209 -6.82 -20.78 -0.48
N GLY A 210 -6.91 -19.47 -0.23
CA GLY A 210 -6.00 -18.69 0.60
C GLY A 210 -4.80 -18.09 -0.12
N LEU A 211 -4.81 -18.03 -1.45
CA LEU A 211 -3.85 -17.28 -2.28
C LEU A 211 -4.53 -16.11 -3.00
N SER A 212 -3.75 -15.16 -3.50
CA SER A 212 -4.29 -14.05 -4.29
C SER A 212 -4.44 -14.45 -5.76
N ASP A 213 -5.61 -14.19 -6.33
CA ASP A 213 -5.97 -14.39 -7.73
C ASP A 213 -5.84 -13.08 -8.53
N VAL A 214 -5.74 -13.19 -9.85
CA VAL A 214 -5.75 -12.02 -10.77
C VAL A 214 -6.86 -12.12 -11.80
N LEU A 215 -7.37 -10.97 -12.22
CA LEU A 215 -8.34 -10.82 -13.28
C LEU A 215 -7.72 -10.06 -14.46
N LEU A 216 -7.88 -10.62 -15.66
CA LEU A 216 -7.32 -10.11 -16.90
C LEU A 216 -8.44 -9.83 -17.90
N GLY A 217 -8.56 -8.58 -18.36
CA GLY A 217 -9.52 -8.20 -19.39
C GLY A 217 -9.04 -8.54 -20.79
N ALA A 218 -9.93 -9.09 -21.61
CA ALA A 218 -9.75 -9.42 -23.03
C ALA A 218 -10.98 -8.89 -23.82
N ARG A 219 -11.02 -7.56 -23.99
CA ARG A 219 -12.21 -6.82 -24.47
C ARG A 219 -12.64 -7.17 -25.91
N GLY A 220 -11.73 -7.69 -26.73
CA GLY A 220 -12.02 -8.09 -28.11
C GLY A 220 -12.49 -9.55 -28.26
N SER A 221 -12.45 -10.33 -27.19
CA SER A 221 -12.80 -11.76 -27.20
C SER A 221 -14.22 -12.04 -27.72
N ASP A 222 -14.34 -13.09 -28.52
CA ASP A 222 -15.60 -13.64 -29.04
C ASP A 222 -15.81 -15.12 -28.64
N ASN A 223 -15.14 -15.56 -27.57
CA ASN A 223 -15.05 -16.96 -27.11
C ASN A 223 -16.39 -17.68 -26.82
N ASN A 224 -17.50 -16.94 -26.71
CA ASN A 224 -18.87 -17.43 -26.56
C ASN A 224 -19.67 -17.48 -27.89
N GLY A 225 -19.04 -17.14 -29.01
CA GLY A 225 -19.66 -17.00 -30.33
C GLY A 225 -20.34 -15.65 -30.60
N ARG A 226 -20.19 -14.66 -29.71
CA ARG A 226 -20.72 -13.29 -29.86
C ARG A 226 -19.54 -12.36 -30.21
N PRO A 227 -19.43 -11.87 -31.46
CA PRO A 227 -18.29 -11.06 -31.90
C PRO A 227 -18.04 -9.86 -31.00
N ASN A 228 -16.80 -9.67 -30.55
CA ASN A 228 -16.36 -8.57 -29.68
C ASN A 228 -17.22 -8.39 -28.40
N SER A 229 -17.86 -9.45 -27.88
CA SER A 229 -18.58 -9.38 -26.61
C SER A 229 -17.66 -9.14 -25.41
N GLY A 230 -16.39 -9.49 -25.57
CA GLY A 230 -15.35 -9.40 -24.54
C GLY A 230 -15.43 -10.56 -23.55
N SER A 231 -14.29 -10.84 -22.92
CA SER A 231 -14.19 -11.80 -21.81
C SER A 231 -13.25 -11.26 -20.73
N GLY A 232 -13.46 -11.70 -19.49
CA GLY A 232 -12.45 -11.66 -18.44
C GLY A 232 -11.92 -13.05 -18.12
N TYR A 233 -10.65 -13.12 -17.71
CA TYR A 233 -10.01 -14.35 -17.26
C TYR A 233 -9.55 -14.19 -15.82
N VAL A 234 -10.13 -14.96 -14.90
CA VAL A 234 -9.66 -15.09 -13.52
C VAL A 234 -8.59 -16.18 -13.51
N VAL A 235 -7.33 -15.83 -13.26
CA VAL A 235 -6.23 -16.79 -13.13
C VAL A 235 -5.92 -16.98 -11.65
N PHE A 236 -5.95 -18.23 -11.19
CA PHE A 236 -5.87 -18.54 -9.77
C PHE A 236 -4.43 -18.56 -9.25
N GLY A 237 -4.24 -18.03 -8.04
CA GLY A 237 -2.98 -18.05 -7.31
C GLY A 237 -2.46 -19.47 -7.10
N THR A 238 -1.15 -19.67 -7.09
CA THR A 238 -0.57 -20.99 -6.84
C THR A 238 0.88 -20.95 -6.41
N ARG A 239 1.28 -21.88 -5.52
CA ARG A 239 2.68 -21.96 -5.02
C ARG A 239 3.74 -22.38 -6.03
N ASN A 240 3.33 -22.80 -7.23
CA ASN A 240 4.26 -23.09 -8.32
C ASN A 240 3.66 -22.53 -9.63
N PRO A 241 3.63 -21.19 -9.81
CA PRO A 241 3.08 -20.59 -11.01
C PRO A 241 3.81 -21.10 -12.24
N GLN A 242 3.09 -21.29 -13.34
CA GLN A 242 3.63 -21.68 -14.64
C GLN A 242 2.96 -20.80 -15.70
N SER A 243 3.67 -20.53 -16.79
CA SER A 243 3.07 -19.85 -17.94
C SER A 243 1.94 -20.67 -18.55
N LEU A 244 0.96 -19.98 -19.14
CA LEU A 244 -0.32 -20.57 -19.57
C LEU A 244 -0.79 -19.94 -20.89
N ASP A 245 -1.25 -20.77 -21.83
CA ASP A 245 -2.07 -20.33 -22.96
C ASP A 245 -3.55 -20.46 -22.58
N LEU A 246 -4.29 -19.35 -22.59
CA LEU A 246 -5.70 -19.31 -22.18
C LEU A 246 -6.66 -19.87 -23.24
N SER A 247 -6.18 -20.19 -24.45
CA SER A 247 -6.95 -20.99 -25.42
C SER A 247 -7.10 -22.46 -25.00
N ALA A 248 -6.24 -22.95 -24.10
CA ALA A 248 -6.30 -24.32 -23.60
C ALA A 248 -7.17 -24.42 -22.35
N THR A 249 -8.13 -25.35 -22.32
CA THR A 249 -8.91 -25.64 -21.11
C THR A 249 -7.99 -26.19 -20.00
N ALA A 250 -7.71 -25.38 -18.99
CA ALA A 250 -6.88 -25.75 -17.84
C ALA A 250 -7.70 -25.71 -16.54
N ALA A 251 -8.55 -26.73 -16.36
CA ALA A 251 -9.45 -26.86 -15.23
C ALA A 251 -8.74 -26.62 -13.88
N GLY A 252 -9.24 -25.68 -13.08
CA GLY A 252 -8.69 -25.32 -11.78
C GLY A 252 -7.40 -24.48 -11.81
N ARG A 253 -7.03 -23.89 -12.97
CA ARG A 253 -5.98 -22.85 -13.04
C ARG A 253 -6.50 -21.49 -13.44
N PHE A 254 -7.62 -21.45 -14.15
CA PHE A 254 -8.34 -20.22 -14.45
C PHE A 254 -9.84 -20.52 -14.65
N ALA A 255 -10.63 -19.46 -14.66
CA ALA A 255 -12.03 -19.44 -15.10
C ALA A 255 -12.24 -18.28 -16.08
N ARG A 256 -13.14 -18.43 -17.04
CA ARG A 256 -13.50 -17.40 -18.03
C ARG A 256 -14.87 -16.80 -17.75
N ILE A 257 -15.00 -15.49 -17.92
CA ILE A 257 -16.24 -14.74 -17.76
C ILE A 257 -16.55 -14.08 -19.11
N ASP A 258 -17.61 -14.52 -19.78
CA ASP A 258 -17.94 -14.11 -21.16
C ASP A 258 -19.05 -13.05 -21.20
N GLY A 259 -18.91 -12.07 -22.11
CA GLY A 259 -19.80 -10.90 -22.28
C GLY A 259 -21.20 -11.19 -22.80
N ALA A 260 -22.17 -10.33 -22.47
CA ALA A 260 -23.60 -10.60 -22.69
C ALA A 260 -24.04 -10.55 -24.17
N GLY A 261 -23.56 -9.58 -24.93
CA GLY A 261 -24.02 -9.23 -26.27
C GLY A 261 -22.87 -8.88 -27.22
N VAL A 262 -23.21 -8.67 -28.50
CA VAL A 262 -22.24 -8.40 -29.57
C VAL A 262 -21.69 -6.98 -29.44
N SER A 263 -20.38 -6.82 -29.51
CA SER A 263 -19.66 -5.54 -29.35
C SER A 263 -19.72 -4.87 -27.96
N ASP A 264 -20.26 -5.53 -26.94
CA ASP A 264 -20.35 -4.99 -25.56
C ASP A 264 -18.98 -4.68 -24.92
N GLN A 265 -17.91 -5.37 -25.34
CA GLN A 265 -16.54 -5.22 -24.84
C GLN A 265 -16.37 -5.49 -23.33
N LEU A 266 -16.96 -6.56 -22.80
CA LEU A 266 -16.74 -6.99 -21.41
C LEU A 266 -15.25 -7.17 -21.11
N GLY A 267 -14.78 -6.61 -20.00
CA GLY A 267 -13.37 -6.63 -19.61
C GLY A 267 -12.56 -5.48 -20.21
N ALA A 268 -13.20 -4.46 -20.78
CA ALA A 268 -12.53 -3.20 -21.15
C ALA A 268 -11.88 -2.52 -19.93
N ARG A 269 -12.49 -2.63 -18.75
CA ARG A 269 -11.86 -2.47 -17.44
C ARG A 269 -12.19 -3.64 -16.53
N VAL A 270 -11.27 -3.92 -15.61
CA VAL A 270 -11.45 -4.87 -14.52
C VAL A 270 -10.91 -4.27 -13.22
N SER A 271 -11.51 -4.62 -12.09
CA SER A 271 -11.09 -4.25 -10.74
C SER A 271 -11.48 -5.37 -9.76
N ASP A 272 -10.94 -5.35 -8.54
CA ASP A 272 -11.62 -5.98 -7.41
C ASP A 272 -12.91 -5.21 -7.06
N ALA A 273 -13.82 -5.85 -6.34
CA ALA A 273 -15.03 -5.23 -5.78
C ALA A 273 -15.07 -5.31 -4.25
N GLY A 274 -13.94 -5.61 -3.59
CA GLY A 274 -13.91 -6.02 -2.18
C GLY A 274 -14.77 -7.27 -1.91
N ASP A 275 -15.36 -7.35 -0.72
CA ASP A 275 -16.43 -8.30 -0.39
C ASP A 275 -17.77 -7.56 -0.50
N ALA A 276 -18.34 -7.51 -1.70
CA ALA A 276 -19.56 -6.76 -1.99
C ALA A 276 -20.81 -7.52 -1.49
N ASN A 277 -20.74 -8.84 -1.47
CA ASN A 277 -21.83 -9.74 -1.08
C ASN A 277 -21.85 -10.07 0.44
N GLY A 278 -20.73 -9.92 1.14
CA GLY A 278 -20.56 -10.11 2.58
C GLY A 278 -20.32 -11.57 3.01
N ASP A 279 -19.77 -12.44 2.16
CA ASP A 279 -19.51 -13.85 2.46
C ASP A 279 -18.07 -14.15 2.90
N GLY A 280 -17.17 -13.17 2.79
CA GLY A 280 -15.76 -13.25 3.19
C GLY A 280 -14.81 -13.76 2.11
N LEU A 281 -15.29 -13.99 0.88
CA LEU A 281 -14.45 -14.11 -0.32
C LEU A 281 -14.31 -12.74 -1.00
N ALA A 282 -13.35 -12.63 -1.91
CA ALA A 282 -13.26 -11.45 -2.75
C ALA A 282 -14.18 -11.57 -3.96
N ASP A 283 -14.93 -10.51 -4.23
CA ASP A 283 -15.74 -10.31 -5.42
C ASP A 283 -14.94 -9.49 -6.44
N LEU A 284 -15.35 -9.57 -7.71
CA LEU A 284 -14.66 -8.91 -8.82
C LEU A 284 -15.65 -8.13 -9.70
N VAL A 285 -15.12 -7.20 -10.48
CA VAL A 285 -15.94 -6.37 -11.36
C VAL A 285 -15.32 -6.22 -12.76
N LEU A 286 -16.18 -6.26 -13.78
CA LEU A 286 -15.82 -6.02 -15.18
C LEU A 286 -16.76 -4.97 -15.78
N SER A 287 -16.24 -4.07 -16.61
CA SER A 287 -17.09 -3.18 -17.42
C SER A 287 -17.23 -3.64 -18.87
N ALA A 288 -18.36 -3.27 -19.44
CA ALA A 288 -18.74 -3.36 -20.84
C ALA A 288 -19.22 -1.97 -21.28
N PRO A 289 -18.31 -1.03 -21.60
CA PRO A 289 -18.64 0.39 -21.79
C PRO A 289 -19.45 0.67 -23.07
N ALA A 290 -19.53 -0.29 -23.99
CA ALA A 290 -20.37 -0.26 -25.20
C ALA A 290 -21.68 -1.06 -25.02
N TYR A 291 -22.03 -1.46 -23.79
CA TYR A 291 -23.31 -2.11 -23.52
C TYR A 291 -24.48 -1.15 -23.72
N ASP A 292 -25.59 -1.68 -24.27
CA ASP A 292 -26.86 -0.99 -24.47
C ASP A 292 -27.92 -1.48 -23.45
N PRO A 293 -28.16 -0.78 -22.33
CA PRO A 293 -29.26 -1.11 -21.41
C PRO A 293 -30.63 -1.06 -22.08
N GLY A 294 -31.28 -2.22 -22.20
CA GLY A 294 -32.53 -2.39 -22.95
C GLY A 294 -32.35 -2.70 -24.45
N GLY A 295 -31.11 -2.89 -24.90
CA GLY A 295 -30.72 -3.16 -26.28
C GLY A 295 -30.84 -1.94 -27.19
N ALA A 296 -30.55 -2.13 -28.48
CA ALA A 296 -30.49 -1.06 -29.50
C ALA A 296 -31.78 -0.21 -29.64
N THR A 297 -32.93 -0.68 -29.13
CA THR A 297 -34.20 0.08 -29.12
C THR A 297 -34.51 0.75 -27.77
N GLY A 298 -33.68 0.55 -26.74
CA GLY A 298 -33.85 1.07 -25.38
C GLY A 298 -33.52 2.56 -25.21
N GLY A 299 -32.95 3.21 -26.23
CA GLY A 299 -32.61 4.64 -26.21
C GLY A 299 -31.36 4.99 -25.38
N ARG A 300 -30.65 4.00 -24.86
CA ARG A 300 -29.40 4.14 -24.08
C ARG A 300 -28.21 3.49 -24.78
N THR A 301 -28.03 3.82 -26.07
CA THR A 301 -26.92 3.30 -26.87
C THR A 301 -25.56 3.74 -26.31
N ASP A 302 -24.60 2.83 -26.17
CA ASP A 302 -23.28 3.10 -25.59
C ASP A 302 -23.32 3.76 -24.18
N ALA A 303 -24.39 3.53 -23.41
CA ALA A 303 -24.46 3.99 -22.02
C ALA A 303 -23.47 3.23 -21.11
N GLY A 304 -23.13 2.01 -21.50
CA GLY A 304 -22.24 1.12 -20.77
C GLY A 304 -22.93 0.35 -19.65
N ALA A 305 -22.27 -0.70 -19.18
CA ALA A 305 -22.67 -1.44 -17.99
C ALA A 305 -21.46 -1.98 -17.24
N VAL A 306 -21.70 -2.29 -15.97
CA VAL A 306 -20.73 -2.88 -15.06
C VAL A 306 -21.32 -4.15 -14.46
N PHE A 307 -20.54 -5.22 -14.40
CA PHE A 307 -20.94 -6.53 -13.91
C PHE A 307 -20.12 -6.88 -12.68
N VAL A 308 -20.76 -6.89 -11.51
CA VAL A 308 -20.16 -7.41 -10.27
C VAL A 308 -20.39 -8.92 -10.26
N VAL A 309 -19.34 -9.70 -10.07
CA VAL A 309 -19.36 -11.16 -10.06
C VAL A 309 -18.83 -11.66 -8.72
N PHE A 310 -19.60 -12.53 -8.08
CA PHE A 310 -19.31 -13.02 -6.74
C PHE A 310 -18.27 -14.14 -6.73
N GLY A 311 -17.31 -14.00 -5.81
CA GLY A 311 -16.37 -15.05 -5.41
C GLY A 311 -17.12 -16.27 -4.89
N VAL A 312 -16.64 -17.48 -5.20
CA VAL A 312 -17.23 -18.73 -4.69
C VAL A 312 -16.19 -19.83 -4.57
N PRO A 313 -16.34 -20.77 -3.61
CA PRO A 313 -15.51 -21.96 -3.55
C PRO A 313 -15.60 -22.78 -4.84
N GLY A 314 -14.46 -22.96 -5.53
CA GLY A 314 -14.43 -23.63 -6.83
C GLY A 314 -15.00 -22.78 -7.97
N PHE A 315 -14.67 -21.49 -7.98
CA PHE A 315 -14.98 -20.56 -9.07
C PHE A 315 -14.67 -21.18 -10.45
N GLY A 316 -15.63 -21.09 -11.37
CA GLY A 316 -15.57 -21.66 -12.71
C GLY A 316 -16.29 -20.77 -13.72
N ASP A 317 -16.26 -21.18 -14.98
CA ASP A 317 -16.70 -20.37 -16.12
C ASP A 317 -18.13 -19.82 -15.99
N LEU A 318 -18.33 -18.61 -16.50
CA LEU A 318 -19.57 -17.84 -16.37
C LEU A 318 -19.85 -17.06 -17.65
N ASP A 319 -21.12 -17.00 -18.06
CA ASP A 319 -21.61 -16.10 -19.10
C ASP A 319 -22.52 -15.07 -18.42
N VAL A 320 -22.19 -13.78 -18.49
CA VAL A 320 -22.98 -12.73 -17.81
C VAL A 320 -24.28 -12.40 -18.52
N GLY A 321 -24.44 -12.82 -19.79
CA GLY A 321 -25.72 -12.88 -20.49
C GLY A 321 -26.51 -14.17 -20.21
N GLY A 322 -25.91 -15.14 -19.51
CA GLY A 322 -26.49 -16.44 -19.21
C GLY A 322 -27.33 -16.46 -17.93
N PRO A 323 -28.25 -17.44 -17.76
CA PRO A 323 -29.15 -17.51 -16.59
C PRO A 323 -28.40 -17.72 -15.26
N ALA A 324 -27.20 -18.29 -15.30
CA ALA A 324 -26.38 -18.55 -14.10
C ALA A 324 -25.93 -17.26 -13.39
N PHE A 325 -25.79 -16.16 -14.13
CA PHE A 325 -25.31 -14.88 -13.59
C PHE A 325 -26.19 -14.34 -12.46
N SER A 326 -27.51 -14.54 -12.54
CA SER A 326 -28.49 -14.14 -11.51
C SER A 326 -28.23 -14.72 -10.10
N THR A 327 -27.36 -15.71 -9.97
CA THR A 327 -26.95 -16.32 -8.67
C THR A 327 -25.47 -16.12 -8.36
N ARG A 328 -24.76 -15.38 -9.22
CA ARG A 328 -23.30 -15.22 -9.22
C ARG A 328 -22.88 -13.75 -9.37
N GLY A 329 -23.80 -12.80 -9.22
CA GLY A 329 -23.52 -11.38 -9.39
C GLY A 329 -24.76 -10.54 -9.67
N PHE A 330 -24.52 -9.27 -10.04
CA PHE A 330 -25.53 -8.33 -10.52
C PHE A 330 -24.94 -7.34 -11.53
N ARG A 331 -25.81 -6.74 -12.35
CA ARG A 331 -25.44 -5.73 -13.36
C ARG A 331 -25.79 -4.33 -12.86
N ILE A 332 -25.00 -3.35 -13.27
CA ILE A 332 -25.23 -1.93 -13.07
C ILE A 332 -25.30 -1.28 -14.47
N ASP A 333 -26.43 -0.70 -14.82
CA ASP A 333 -26.72 -0.12 -16.14
C ASP A 333 -26.40 1.39 -16.19
N GLY A 334 -25.76 1.84 -17.27
CA GLY A 334 -25.43 3.25 -17.52
C GLY A 334 -26.66 4.17 -17.61
N ALA A 335 -26.49 5.42 -17.18
CA ALA A 335 -27.62 6.34 -16.99
C ALA A 335 -28.21 6.86 -18.31
N ALA A 336 -27.38 7.41 -19.21
CA ALA A 336 -27.78 7.95 -20.49
C ALA A 336 -26.90 7.46 -21.66
N ALA A 337 -27.41 7.62 -22.88
CA ALA A 337 -26.71 7.20 -24.10
C ALA A 337 -25.35 7.91 -24.24
N GLY A 338 -24.30 7.15 -24.51
CA GLY A 338 -22.94 7.66 -24.69
C GLY A 338 -22.18 8.00 -23.40
N ASP A 339 -22.77 7.83 -22.20
CA ASP A 339 -22.10 8.12 -20.91
C ASP A 339 -20.81 7.31 -20.67
N GLN A 340 -20.68 6.13 -21.31
CA GLN A 340 -19.57 5.18 -21.15
C GLN A 340 -19.33 4.77 -19.69
N ALA A 341 -20.41 4.42 -18.97
CA ALA A 341 -20.32 3.95 -17.59
C ALA A 341 -19.43 2.70 -17.49
N GLY A 342 -18.45 2.75 -16.58
CA GLY A 342 -17.43 1.71 -16.41
C GLY A 342 -16.12 1.98 -17.16
N TYR A 343 -15.90 3.20 -17.66
CA TYR A 343 -14.61 3.63 -18.22
C TYR A 343 -13.47 3.57 -17.20
N ALA A 344 -13.79 3.77 -15.92
CA ALA A 344 -12.90 3.54 -14.78
C ALA A 344 -13.69 2.86 -13.65
N LEU A 345 -13.01 2.05 -12.86
CA LEU A 345 -13.57 1.27 -11.75
C LEU A 345 -12.63 1.33 -10.55
N ALA A 346 -13.18 1.37 -9.34
CA ALA A 346 -12.43 1.13 -8.11
C ALA A 346 -13.37 0.65 -6.99
N ALA A 347 -12.93 -0.29 -6.17
CA ALA A 347 -13.59 -0.55 -4.90
C ALA A 347 -13.37 0.61 -3.91
N LEU A 348 -14.40 0.91 -3.13
CA LEU A 348 -14.33 1.76 -1.94
C LEU A 348 -14.51 0.84 -0.71
N PRO A 349 -13.64 0.92 0.31
CA PRO A 349 -13.88 0.22 1.56
C PRO A 349 -15.11 0.79 2.28
N ASP A 350 -15.96 -0.10 2.79
CA ASP A 350 -17.18 0.15 3.59
C ASP A 350 -17.24 1.56 4.21
N SER A 351 -17.85 2.49 3.46
CA SER A 351 -17.83 3.92 3.75
C SER A 351 -19.02 4.37 4.60
N ASP A 352 -20.12 3.61 4.58
CA ASP A 352 -21.31 3.86 5.41
C ASP A 352 -21.44 2.95 6.64
N GLY A 353 -20.64 1.88 6.74
CA GLY A 353 -20.51 1.03 7.91
C GLY A 353 -21.48 -0.16 7.94
N ASP A 354 -22.02 -0.58 6.78
CA ASP A 354 -22.91 -1.74 6.66
C ASP A 354 -22.18 -3.09 6.58
N GLY A 355 -20.85 -3.05 6.40
CA GLY A 355 -19.96 -4.21 6.32
C GLY A 355 -19.62 -4.66 4.89
N ARG A 356 -19.98 -3.88 3.86
CA ARG A 356 -19.75 -4.22 2.44
C ARG A 356 -18.94 -3.12 1.76
N SER A 357 -18.11 -3.51 0.79
CA SER A 357 -17.48 -2.52 -0.09
C SER A 357 -18.50 -1.88 -1.04
N GLU A 358 -18.35 -0.58 -1.27
CA GLU A 358 -19.01 0.13 -2.36
C GLU A 358 -18.14 0.12 -3.63
N LEU A 359 -18.76 0.45 -4.77
CA LEU A 359 -18.11 0.48 -6.07
C LEU A 359 -18.18 1.87 -6.69
N LEU A 360 -17.04 2.37 -7.17
CA LEU A 360 -16.91 3.61 -7.91
C LEU A 360 -16.88 3.32 -9.41
N ILE A 361 -17.71 4.02 -10.17
CA ILE A 361 -17.90 3.84 -11.62
C ILE A 361 -17.71 5.18 -12.31
N GLY A 362 -16.65 5.30 -13.12
CA GLY A 362 -16.41 6.46 -13.98
C GLY A 362 -17.24 6.42 -15.26
N ALA A 363 -17.80 7.58 -15.61
CA ALA A 363 -18.58 7.84 -16.83
C ALA A 363 -18.14 9.20 -17.41
N PRO A 364 -16.95 9.29 -18.04
CA PRO A 364 -16.32 10.56 -18.40
C PRO A 364 -17.03 11.34 -19.52
N ARG A 365 -18.01 10.72 -20.19
CA ARG A 365 -18.85 11.35 -21.21
C ARG A 365 -20.18 11.86 -20.66
N ALA A 366 -20.52 11.54 -19.41
CA ALA A 366 -21.78 11.95 -18.81
C ALA A 366 -21.92 13.48 -18.75
N GLU A 367 -23.10 13.97 -19.14
CA GLU A 367 -23.42 15.40 -19.08
C GLU A 367 -24.09 15.77 -17.76
N ALA A 368 -23.74 16.94 -17.24
CA ALA A 368 -24.28 17.49 -15.99
C ALA A 368 -24.82 18.91 -16.23
N ASP A 369 -26.13 19.13 -16.03
CA ASP A 369 -26.80 20.44 -16.23
C ASP A 369 -26.49 21.13 -17.58
N GLY A 370 -26.32 20.35 -18.65
CA GLY A 370 -25.98 20.85 -20.00
C GLY A 370 -24.48 21.09 -20.23
N ARG A 371 -23.61 20.67 -19.30
CA ARG A 371 -22.15 20.70 -19.44
C ARG A 371 -21.71 19.44 -20.20
N ILE A 372 -21.61 19.56 -21.51
CA ILE A 372 -21.19 18.51 -22.46
C ILE A 372 -19.85 17.92 -22.03
N ASP A 373 -19.72 16.59 -22.00
CA ASP A 373 -18.46 15.90 -21.67
C ASP A 373 -17.84 16.34 -20.30
N SER A 374 -18.66 16.83 -19.35
CA SER A 374 -18.13 17.17 -18.02
C SER A 374 -17.68 15.94 -17.23
N GLY A 375 -18.29 14.80 -17.53
CA GLY A 375 -18.06 13.52 -16.88
C GLY A 375 -18.71 13.42 -15.49
N ALA A 376 -18.90 12.18 -15.06
CA ALA A 376 -19.42 11.85 -13.74
C ALA A 376 -18.73 10.62 -13.15
N VAL A 377 -18.83 10.49 -11.82
CA VAL A 377 -18.52 9.27 -11.07
C VAL A 377 -19.74 8.89 -10.24
N PHE A 378 -20.10 7.61 -10.29
CA PHE A 378 -21.17 7.04 -9.49
C PHE A 378 -20.57 6.14 -8.40
N MET A 379 -20.89 6.40 -7.14
CA MET A 379 -20.65 5.47 -6.03
C MET A 379 -21.90 4.63 -5.82
N VAL A 380 -21.82 3.32 -6.02
CA VAL A 380 -22.92 2.35 -5.83
C VAL A 380 -22.63 1.52 -4.59
N ARG A 381 -23.56 1.51 -3.63
CA ARG A 381 -23.46 0.73 -2.39
C ARG A 381 -23.43 -0.77 -2.66
N GLY A 382 -22.63 -1.50 -1.88
CA GLY A 382 -22.66 -2.96 -1.82
C GLY A 382 -24.03 -3.51 -1.40
N GLY A 383 -24.29 -4.79 -1.66
CA GLY A 383 -25.57 -5.40 -1.31
C GLY A 383 -25.67 -6.88 -1.64
N SER A 384 -26.52 -7.61 -0.91
CA SER A 384 -26.75 -9.05 -1.10
C SER A 384 -27.87 -9.38 -2.09
N GLY A 385 -28.39 -8.37 -2.80
CA GLY A 385 -29.38 -8.55 -3.86
C GLY A 385 -28.70 -8.77 -5.21
N SER A 386 -29.25 -9.66 -6.02
CA SER A 386 -28.85 -9.87 -7.43
C SER A 386 -29.59 -8.95 -8.41
N ASP A 387 -30.44 -8.05 -7.91
CA ASP A 387 -31.26 -7.16 -8.72
C ASP A 387 -30.38 -6.14 -9.46
N PRO A 388 -30.59 -5.91 -10.77
CA PRO A 388 -29.87 -4.87 -11.50
C PRO A 388 -30.05 -3.48 -10.88
N VAL A 389 -28.97 -2.70 -10.87
CA VAL A 389 -28.97 -1.29 -10.49
C VAL A 389 -29.02 -0.44 -11.77
N ASP A 390 -29.84 0.60 -11.79
CA ASP A 390 -29.91 1.53 -12.93
C ASP A 390 -29.36 2.90 -12.50
N LEU A 391 -28.30 3.38 -13.15
CA LEU A 391 -27.67 4.67 -12.82
C LEU A 391 -28.55 5.88 -13.22
N ALA A 392 -29.62 5.68 -14.00
CA ALA A 392 -30.63 6.70 -14.24
C ALA A 392 -31.59 6.90 -13.04
N ASP A 393 -31.76 5.88 -12.18
CA ASP A 393 -32.57 5.93 -10.96
C ASP A 393 -31.76 5.47 -9.74
N LEU A 394 -30.82 6.33 -9.35
CA LEU A 394 -29.86 6.13 -8.27
C LEU A 394 -30.50 5.83 -6.90
N GLY A 395 -31.75 6.24 -6.70
CA GLY A 395 -32.50 6.09 -5.46
C GLY A 395 -31.72 6.55 -4.22
N ALA A 396 -31.83 5.78 -3.13
CA ALA A 396 -30.99 5.94 -1.94
C ALA A 396 -29.71 5.07 -1.96
N ARG A 397 -29.45 4.35 -3.06
CA ARG A 397 -28.38 3.35 -3.16
C ARG A 397 -27.06 3.89 -3.68
N SER A 398 -27.03 5.13 -4.13
CA SER A 398 -25.84 5.68 -4.78
C SER A 398 -25.70 7.19 -4.63
N VAL A 399 -24.49 7.66 -4.95
CA VAL A 399 -24.10 9.08 -4.99
C VAL A 399 -23.50 9.36 -6.36
N ARG A 400 -23.92 10.45 -6.99
CA ARG A 400 -23.35 10.96 -8.25
C ARG A 400 -22.43 12.15 -7.95
N ILE A 401 -21.25 12.15 -8.55
CA ILE A 401 -20.28 13.24 -8.49
C ILE A 401 -20.13 13.74 -9.92
N ASP A 402 -20.40 15.02 -10.17
CA ASP A 402 -20.34 15.62 -11.51
C ASP A 402 -19.13 16.51 -11.67
N GLY A 403 -18.54 16.54 -12.88
CA GLY A 403 -17.42 17.42 -13.23
C GLY A 403 -17.72 18.89 -13.01
N ALA A 404 -16.73 19.78 -13.16
CA ALA A 404 -16.93 21.20 -12.89
C ALA A 404 -17.39 21.97 -14.14
N LEU A 405 -16.80 21.69 -15.29
CA LEU A 405 -16.99 22.38 -16.55
C LEU A 405 -17.21 21.37 -17.69
N SER A 406 -17.64 21.86 -18.86
CA SER A 406 -17.71 21.04 -20.07
C SER A 406 -16.31 20.60 -20.50
N GLN A 407 -16.19 19.38 -21.01
CA GLN A 407 -14.94 18.76 -21.48
C GLN A 407 -13.86 18.54 -20.39
N ASP A 408 -14.19 18.61 -19.10
CA ASP A 408 -13.28 18.21 -18.02
C ASP A 408 -12.98 16.69 -18.03
N TYR A 409 -13.93 15.88 -18.53
CA TYR A 409 -13.90 14.42 -18.50
C TYR A 409 -13.71 13.82 -17.09
N LEU A 410 -14.44 14.29 -16.09
CA LEU A 410 -14.39 13.72 -14.74
C LEU A 410 -14.72 12.21 -14.76
N GLY A 411 -13.89 11.40 -14.12
CA GLY A 411 -14.10 9.95 -14.05
C GLY A 411 -13.33 9.15 -15.11
N VAL A 412 -12.39 9.76 -15.84
CA VAL A 412 -11.41 9.03 -16.65
C VAL A 412 -10.54 8.06 -15.82
N SER A 413 -10.36 8.36 -14.53
CA SER A 413 -9.77 7.47 -13.55
C SER A 413 -10.38 7.71 -12.15
N VAL A 414 -10.43 6.68 -11.31
CA VAL A 414 -10.96 6.74 -9.93
C VAL A 414 -10.12 5.84 -9.02
N ALA A 415 -9.95 6.22 -7.75
CA ALA A 415 -9.34 5.38 -6.73
C ALA A 415 -9.83 5.76 -5.32
N SER A 416 -10.07 4.77 -4.46
CA SER A 416 -10.04 5.01 -3.01
C SER A 416 -8.58 5.20 -2.58
N VAL A 417 -8.28 6.25 -1.83
CA VAL A 417 -6.91 6.60 -1.42
C VAL A 417 -6.69 6.50 0.09
N GLY A 418 -7.67 5.98 0.83
CA GLY A 418 -7.63 5.91 2.29
C GLY A 418 -7.78 7.30 2.95
N ASP A 419 -7.56 7.37 4.27
CA ASP A 419 -7.66 8.60 5.06
C ASP A 419 -6.42 9.50 4.87
N MET A 420 -6.27 10.09 3.69
CA MET A 420 -5.19 11.03 3.39
C MET A 420 -5.28 12.26 4.31
N THR A 421 -6.49 12.73 4.61
CA THR A 421 -6.73 13.91 5.45
C THR A 421 -6.51 13.67 6.95
N GLY A 422 -6.54 12.42 7.41
CA GLY A 422 -6.44 12.04 8.81
C GLY A 422 -7.64 12.51 9.64
N ASP A 423 -8.81 12.62 9.00
CA ASP A 423 -10.08 13.00 9.65
C ASP A 423 -10.83 11.78 10.23
N GLY A 424 -10.38 10.56 9.88
CA GLY A 424 -10.95 9.28 10.28
C GLY A 424 -11.85 8.64 9.23
N ARG A 425 -11.91 9.16 8.00
CA ARG A 425 -12.73 8.65 6.89
C ARG A 425 -11.87 8.31 5.68
N GLY A 426 -12.35 7.43 4.81
CA GLY A 426 -11.69 7.17 3.53
C GLY A 426 -11.94 8.31 2.55
N ASP A 427 -10.87 8.85 1.97
CA ASP A 427 -10.90 9.82 0.88
C ASP A 427 -10.90 9.12 -0.50
N LEU A 428 -11.36 9.86 -1.51
CA LEU A 428 -11.51 9.44 -2.90
C LEU A 428 -10.68 10.36 -3.81
N MET A 429 -9.94 9.79 -4.76
CA MET A 429 -9.28 10.54 -5.84
C MET A 429 -9.98 10.28 -7.18
N ILE A 430 -10.31 11.34 -7.93
CA ILE A 430 -10.95 11.26 -9.26
C ILE A 430 -10.13 12.04 -10.28
N GLY A 431 -9.80 11.43 -11.41
CA GLY A 431 -9.16 12.10 -12.54
C GLY A 431 -10.13 12.85 -13.46
N ALA A 432 -9.69 13.99 -13.99
CA ALA A 432 -10.37 14.81 -14.99
C ALA A 432 -9.31 15.42 -15.92
N ASN A 433 -8.96 14.70 -16.99
CA ASN A 433 -7.77 15.02 -17.79
C ASN A 433 -7.96 16.15 -18.81
N GLY A 434 -9.18 16.64 -19.02
CA GLY A 434 -9.47 17.78 -19.88
C GLY A 434 -9.45 19.15 -19.19
N VAL A 435 -9.32 19.19 -17.85
CA VAL A 435 -9.41 20.42 -17.06
C VAL A 435 -8.44 21.51 -17.56
N ASP A 436 -8.99 22.70 -17.80
CA ASP A 436 -8.26 23.92 -18.15
C ASP A 436 -7.74 24.67 -16.91
N ALA A 437 -6.68 25.47 -17.12
CA ALA A 437 -6.15 26.43 -16.16
C ALA A 437 -6.16 27.86 -16.72
N PRO A 438 -6.07 28.90 -15.89
CA PRO A 438 -6.01 30.29 -16.35
C PRO A 438 -4.89 30.53 -17.37
N GLY A 439 -5.26 30.65 -18.65
CA GLY A 439 -4.34 30.87 -19.77
C GLY A 439 -3.61 29.62 -20.30
N VAL A 440 -3.96 28.41 -19.84
CA VAL A 440 -3.30 27.16 -20.22
C VAL A 440 -4.35 26.05 -20.36
N SER A 441 -4.52 25.48 -21.56
CA SER A 441 -5.57 24.48 -21.81
C SER A 441 -5.12 23.04 -21.59
N ASN A 442 -6.08 22.15 -21.29
CA ASN A 442 -5.89 20.70 -21.08
C ASN A 442 -4.72 20.36 -20.15
N VAL A 443 -4.54 21.11 -19.05
CA VAL A 443 -3.53 20.75 -18.03
C VAL A 443 -3.91 19.46 -17.32
N GLY A 444 -5.22 19.20 -17.23
CA GLY A 444 -5.82 18.13 -16.46
C GLY A 444 -5.76 18.39 -14.95
N ALA A 445 -6.57 17.67 -14.20
CA ALA A 445 -6.53 17.66 -12.75
C ALA A 445 -6.93 16.29 -12.18
N ALA A 446 -6.61 16.08 -10.92
CA ALA A 446 -7.32 15.14 -10.06
C ALA A 446 -8.06 15.90 -8.95
N TYR A 447 -9.16 15.34 -8.45
CA TYR A 447 -9.95 15.87 -7.35
C TYR A 447 -9.86 14.88 -6.18
N LEU A 448 -9.28 15.33 -5.06
CA LEU A 448 -9.37 14.63 -3.79
C LEU A 448 -10.70 15.02 -3.13
N ILE A 449 -11.65 14.09 -3.12
CA ILE A 449 -12.94 14.22 -2.46
C ILE A 449 -12.83 13.65 -1.05
N THR A 450 -13.05 14.51 -0.06
CA THR A 450 -12.85 14.18 1.37
C THR A 450 -14.15 13.90 2.10
N ARG A 451 -15.28 14.32 1.52
CA ARG A 451 -16.62 14.08 2.05
C ARG A 451 -17.59 13.85 0.90
N LEU A 452 -18.21 12.67 0.88
CA LEU A 452 -19.36 12.38 0.04
C LEU A 452 -20.66 12.63 0.82
N PRO A 453 -21.72 13.15 0.17
CA PRO A 453 -23.05 13.16 0.76
C PRO A 453 -23.54 11.72 0.94
N SER A 454 -24.40 11.46 1.92
CA SER A 454 -24.89 10.10 2.19
C SER A 454 -25.87 9.56 1.12
N ALA A 455 -26.41 10.42 0.26
CA ALA A 455 -27.17 10.11 -0.94
C ALA A 455 -27.22 11.35 -1.86
N GLY A 456 -27.58 11.18 -3.13
CA GLY A 456 -27.84 12.28 -4.04
C GLY A 456 -26.61 12.70 -4.87
N ARG A 457 -26.32 14.00 -4.94
CA ARG A 457 -25.37 14.58 -5.89
C ARG A 457 -24.35 15.50 -5.22
N LEU A 458 -23.10 15.44 -5.67
CA LEU A 458 -22.04 16.43 -5.42
C LEU A 458 -21.62 17.05 -6.77
N ASP A 459 -21.72 18.37 -6.91
CA ASP A 459 -21.27 19.07 -8.12
C ASP A 459 -19.92 19.75 -7.89
N LEU A 460 -18.88 19.37 -8.65
CA LEU A 460 -17.55 19.96 -8.55
C LEU A 460 -17.44 21.37 -9.16
N ALA A 461 -18.47 21.88 -9.81
CA ALA A 461 -18.61 23.30 -10.16
C ALA A 461 -18.81 24.18 -8.91
N SER A 462 -19.25 23.59 -7.79
CA SER A 462 -19.40 24.26 -6.49
C SER A 462 -19.26 23.24 -5.35
N PRO A 463 -18.05 22.73 -5.08
CA PRO A 463 -17.83 21.54 -4.23
C PRO A 463 -18.02 21.77 -2.72
N GLU A 464 -18.48 22.96 -2.29
CA GLU A 464 -18.72 23.37 -0.89
C GLU A 464 -17.58 23.06 0.12
N GLY A 465 -16.33 23.02 -0.36
CA GLY A 465 -15.17 22.64 0.45
C GLY A 465 -15.09 21.13 0.77
N SER A 466 -15.66 20.27 -0.08
CA SER A 466 -15.57 18.81 -0.02
C SER A 466 -14.50 18.23 -0.95
N ALA A 467 -13.92 19.05 -1.83
CA ALA A 467 -12.91 18.66 -2.81
C ALA A 467 -11.66 19.56 -2.76
N THR A 468 -10.48 18.97 -2.94
CA THR A 468 -9.21 19.66 -3.23
C THR A 468 -8.74 19.30 -4.63
N ILE A 469 -8.40 20.30 -5.44
CA ILE A 469 -7.98 20.12 -6.83
C ILE A 469 -6.46 19.95 -6.88
N ILE A 470 -5.96 18.85 -7.42
CA ILE A 470 -4.55 18.67 -7.82
C ILE A 470 -4.44 18.97 -9.31
N ARG A 471 -3.94 20.15 -9.67
CA ARG A 471 -3.88 20.66 -11.04
C ARG A 471 -2.53 20.38 -11.71
N GLY A 472 -2.58 20.03 -13.00
CA GLY A 472 -1.41 19.81 -13.86
C GLY A 472 -0.48 21.01 -14.02
N ALA A 473 0.71 20.76 -14.53
CA ALA A 473 1.80 21.74 -14.55
C ALA A 473 1.92 22.52 -15.87
N GLY A 474 1.67 21.85 -17.00
CA GLY A 474 1.81 22.36 -18.36
C GLY A 474 0.60 22.04 -19.26
N ALA A 475 0.57 22.69 -20.43
CA ALA A 475 -0.52 22.52 -21.40
C ALA A 475 -0.48 21.13 -22.04
N GLY A 476 -1.60 20.41 -22.02
CA GLY A 476 -1.68 19.07 -22.62
C GLY A 476 -1.06 17.95 -21.79
N ASP A 477 -0.52 18.24 -20.59
CA ASP A 477 0.04 17.24 -19.65
C ASP A 477 -0.92 16.06 -19.36
N ALA A 478 -2.23 16.31 -19.48
CA ALA A 478 -3.32 15.37 -19.20
C ALA A 478 -3.22 14.79 -17.77
N THR A 479 -3.02 15.67 -16.78
CA THR A 479 -2.97 15.30 -15.35
C THR A 479 -4.29 14.68 -14.89
N GLY A 480 -4.23 13.65 -14.05
CA GLY A 480 -5.41 12.85 -13.68
C GLY A 480 -5.81 11.82 -14.74
N SER A 481 -4.96 11.56 -15.73
CA SER A 481 -5.13 10.44 -16.68
C SER A 481 -5.18 9.09 -15.96
N VAL A 482 -4.39 8.92 -14.90
CA VAL A 482 -4.53 7.84 -13.92
C VAL A 482 -4.44 8.41 -12.51
N VAL A 483 -5.19 7.82 -11.59
CA VAL A 483 -5.05 8.01 -10.14
C VAL A 483 -5.01 6.64 -9.47
N ALA A 484 -4.22 6.48 -8.41
CA ALA A 484 -4.12 5.23 -7.66
C ALA A 484 -3.80 5.50 -6.19
N SER A 485 -4.23 4.60 -5.29
CA SER A 485 -3.68 4.56 -3.93
C SER A 485 -2.22 4.15 -3.97
N THR A 486 -1.37 4.79 -3.17
CA THR A 486 -0.02 4.28 -2.91
C THR A 486 0.15 3.71 -1.51
N GLY A 487 -0.80 3.98 -0.60
CA GLY A 487 -0.58 3.80 0.83
C GLY A 487 0.48 4.78 1.36
N ASP A 488 0.93 4.58 2.60
CA ASP A 488 1.98 5.40 3.23
C ASP A 488 3.36 5.02 2.67
N VAL A 489 3.74 5.60 1.53
CA VAL A 489 5.04 5.36 0.88
C VAL A 489 6.15 6.22 1.46
N THR A 490 5.80 7.33 2.13
CA THR A 490 6.76 8.20 2.82
C THR A 490 7.11 7.74 4.24
N GLY A 491 6.35 6.79 4.81
CA GLY A 491 6.48 6.34 6.19
C GLY A 491 6.14 7.45 7.19
N ASP A 492 5.21 8.32 6.83
CA ASP A 492 4.88 9.56 7.55
C ASP A 492 3.61 9.47 8.41
N GLY A 493 2.89 8.35 8.32
CA GLY A 493 1.68 8.03 9.07
C GLY A 493 0.38 8.32 8.34
N ARG A 494 0.43 8.74 7.07
CA ARG A 494 -0.73 9.03 6.22
C ARG A 494 -0.64 8.25 4.90
N PRO A 495 -1.77 7.83 4.31
CA PRO A 495 -1.79 7.39 2.92
C PRO A 495 -1.38 8.52 1.98
N ASP A 496 -0.56 8.16 0.99
CA ASP A 496 -0.23 8.96 -0.18
C ASP A 496 -1.02 8.43 -1.40
N ALA A 497 -1.10 9.22 -2.48
CA ALA A 497 -1.76 8.84 -3.73
C ALA A 497 -0.90 9.14 -4.96
N LEU A 498 -1.02 8.33 -6.01
CA LEU A 498 -0.39 8.58 -7.31
C LEU A 498 -1.35 9.37 -8.21
N VAL A 499 -0.85 10.42 -8.88
CA VAL A 499 -1.55 11.17 -9.93
C VAL A 499 -0.67 11.25 -11.18
N GLY A 500 -1.09 10.61 -12.25
CA GLY A 500 -0.37 10.59 -13.53
C GLY A 500 -0.65 11.82 -14.39
N ALA A 501 0.40 12.28 -15.07
CA ALA A 501 0.42 13.32 -16.09
C ALA A 501 1.18 12.74 -17.29
N ARG A 502 0.52 11.83 -18.00
CA ARG A 502 1.09 10.97 -19.05
C ARG A 502 1.78 11.69 -20.21
N GLN A 503 1.48 12.96 -20.43
CA GLN A 503 2.00 13.80 -21.52
C GLN A 503 2.84 14.97 -21.00
N ALA A 504 3.17 14.99 -19.72
CA ALA A 504 4.10 15.98 -19.17
C ALA A 504 5.50 15.83 -19.81
N ASP A 505 6.23 16.96 -19.86
CA ASP A 505 7.56 17.09 -20.49
C ASP A 505 8.72 17.20 -19.46
N PRO A 506 8.92 16.24 -18.54
CA PRO A 506 9.90 16.37 -17.48
C PRO A 506 11.33 16.45 -18.01
N LEU A 507 12.07 17.44 -17.51
CA LEU A 507 13.44 17.74 -17.93
C LEU A 507 13.57 18.04 -19.45
N GLY A 508 12.47 18.46 -20.10
CA GLY A 508 12.43 18.75 -21.54
C GLY A 508 12.32 17.52 -22.44
N ARG A 509 11.93 16.36 -21.88
CA ARG A 509 11.66 15.14 -22.65
C ARG A 509 10.19 15.11 -23.05
N THR A 510 9.90 15.45 -24.30
CA THR A 510 8.52 15.56 -24.82
C THR A 510 7.71 14.28 -24.63
N ASP A 511 6.48 14.37 -24.12
CA ASP A 511 5.57 13.25 -23.86
C ASP A 511 6.21 12.10 -23.02
N ALA A 512 7.26 12.37 -22.24
CA ALA A 512 7.88 11.35 -21.40
C ALA A 512 6.98 10.94 -20.23
N GLY A 513 6.05 11.82 -19.83
CA GLY A 513 5.10 11.60 -18.76
C GLY A 513 5.70 11.75 -17.36
N THR A 514 4.86 11.97 -16.37
CA THR A 514 5.27 12.04 -14.95
C THR A 514 4.19 11.42 -14.08
N ALA A 515 4.58 10.64 -13.07
CA ALA A 515 3.68 10.18 -12.03
C ALA A 515 4.00 10.90 -10.72
N ASN A 516 3.04 11.60 -10.14
CA ASN A 516 3.23 12.42 -8.95
C ASN A 516 2.68 11.69 -7.72
N ILE A 517 3.52 11.41 -6.74
CA ILE A 517 3.05 10.97 -5.42
C ILE A 517 2.58 12.23 -4.69
N VAL A 518 1.27 12.41 -4.55
CA VAL A 518 0.61 13.47 -3.79
C VAL A 518 0.56 13.05 -2.32
N LEU A 519 1.03 13.92 -1.44
CA LEU A 519 1.17 13.58 -0.02
C LEU A 519 -0.14 13.70 0.75
N GLY A 520 -0.34 12.80 1.72
CA GLY A 520 -1.37 12.94 2.74
C GLY A 520 -1.16 14.21 3.58
N TYR A 521 -2.21 15.01 3.79
CA TYR A 521 -2.14 16.28 4.52
C TYR A 521 -3.09 16.32 5.70
N GLY A 522 -2.76 17.02 6.78
CA GLY A 522 -3.73 17.23 7.86
C GLY A 522 -3.13 17.68 9.18
N THR A 523 -3.93 17.70 10.23
CA THR A 523 -3.45 18.09 11.57
C THR A 523 -2.35 17.13 12.02
N PRO A 524 -1.12 17.62 12.31
CA PRO A 524 -0.03 16.73 12.70
C PRO A 524 -0.31 16.04 14.04
N GLN A 525 0.11 14.79 14.18
CA GLN A 525 -0.05 14.00 15.41
C GLN A 525 1.29 13.47 15.91
N LEU A 526 1.50 13.55 17.23
CA LEU A 526 2.71 13.09 17.90
C LEU A 526 2.39 12.44 19.24
N ALA A 527 2.77 11.18 19.43
CA ALA A 527 2.71 10.51 20.72
C ALA A 527 3.99 9.72 21.02
N TYR A 528 4.31 9.59 22.31
CA TYR A 528 5.43 8.80 22.83
C TYR A 528 4.91 7.65 23.71
N PRO A 529 5.76 6.65 24.04
CA PRO A 529 5.41 5.62 25.00
C PRO A 529 4.92 6.24 26.33
N PRO A 530 3.82 5.74 26.92
CA PRO A 530 3.28 6.30 28.17
C PRO A 530 4.14 5.99 29.40
N ALA A 531 5.18 5.16 29.26
CA ALA A 531 6.16 4.87 30.30
C ALA A 531 7.31 5.89 30.25
N PRO A 532 7.82 6.38 31.40
CA PRO A 532 8.92 7.33 31.41
C PRO A 532 10.19 6.82 30.72
N VAL A 533 10.86 7.70 29.96
CA VAL A 533 12.19 7.46 29.41
C VAL A 533 13.17 7.36 30.58
N SER A 534 13.55 6.14 30.94
CA SER A 534 14.35 5.87 32.14
C SER A 534 15.81 5.60 31.81
N GLY A 535 16.70 6.54 32.14
CA GLY A 535 18.14 6.42 31.99
C GLY A 535 18.89 6.06 33.29
N ARG A 536 20.19 5.78 33.16
CA ARG A 536 21.14 5.74 34.27
C ARG A 536 22.37 6.54 33.90
N VAL A 537 22.92 7.29 34.86
CA VAL A 537 24.18 8.02 34.66
C VAL A 537 25.28 7.05 34.19
N GLY A 538 25.99 7.41 33.12
CA GLY A 538 27.08 6.63 32.53
C GLY A 538 26.66 5.43 31.68
N ALA A 539 25.37 5.12 31.57
CA ALA A 539 24.88 4.01 30.73
C ALA A 539 24.17 4.53 29.48
N SER A 540 24.46 3.93 28.32
CA SER A 540 23.76 4.27 27.07
C SER A 540 22.26 3.96 27.18
N LEU A 541 21.45 4.95 26.82
CA LEU A 541 20.01 4.84 26.66
C LEU A 541 19.72 4.15 25.32
N THR A 542 18.91 3.08 25.34
CA THR A 542 18.31 2.54 24.11
C THR A 542 17.41 3.62 23.52
N PRO A 543 17.55 4.02 22.24
CA PRO A 543 16.78 5.09 21.65
C PRO A 543 15.28 4.91 21.87
N VAL A 544 14.61 5.97 22.34
CA VAL A 544 13.15 6.02 22.50
C VAL A 544 12.61 7.08 21.56
N GLY A 545 12.03 6.63 20.45
CA GLY A 545 11.30 7.49 19.54
C GLY A 545 9.82 7.62 19.90
N PRO A 546 9.08 8.46 19.16
CA PRO A 546 7.62 8.47 19.19
C PRO A 546 7.02 7.10 18.83
N THR A 547 5.82 6.83 19.32
CA THR A 547 4.98 5.66 19.00
C THR A 547 3.88 5.97 17.99
N LEU A 548 3.61 7.26 17.76
CA LEU A 548 2.76 7.76 16.71
C LEU A 548 3.41 9.01 16.14
N VAL A 549 3.56 9.03 14.82
CA VAL A 549 3.86 10.20 14.00
C VAL A 549 2.84 10.12 12.88
N ALA A 550 2.04 11.17 12.73
CA ALA A 550 1.31 11.47 11.49
C ALA A 550 1.69 12.89 11.13
N ARG A 551 2.35 13.08 9.99
CA ARG A 551 2.90 14.38 9.56
C ARG A 551 2.51 14.65 8.11
N THR A 552 3.01 15.74 7.55
CA THR A 552 2.91 15.99 6.10
C THR A 552 4.29 16.33 5.56
N GLY A 553 4.89 15.36 4.87
CA GLY A 553 6.22 15.49 4.28
C GLY A 553 7.35 15.56 5.32
N ARG A 554 8.39 16.37 5.07
CA ARG A 554 9.53 16.49 5.99
C ARG A 554 9.13 17.23 7.26
N ALA A 555 9.19 16.53 8.40
CA ALA A 555 9.06 17.13 9.73
C ALA A 555 10.43 17.37 10.41
N SER A 556 10.44 18.34 11.33
CA SER A 556 11.53 18.62 12.27
C SER A 556 11.06 18.48 13.72
N PHE A 557 11.96 18.05 14.60
CA PHE A 557 11.65 17.77 16.02
C PHE A 557 12.49 18.64 16.97
N GLY A 558 11.83 19.23 17.96
CA GLY A 558 12.42 20.03 19.04
C GLY A 558 11.99 19.53 20.42
N VAL A 559 12.69 19.96 21.48
CA VAL A 559 12.35 19.62 22.87
C VAL A 559 12.65 20.77 23.83
N SER A 560 11.72 21.01 24.76
CA SER A 560 11.83 22.04 25.80
C SER A 560 11.33 21.51 27.16
N PRO A 561 12.05 21.76 28.28
CA PRO A 561 13.38 22.39 28.35
C PRO A 561 14.47 21.48 27.72
N ALA A 562 15.72 21.97 27.68
CA ALA A 562 16.84 21.18 27.17
C ALA A 562 17.00 19.85 27.93
N LEU A 563 17.27 18.76 27.21
CA LEU A 563 17.43 17.42 27.76
C LEU A 563 18.58 17.34 28.79
N PRO A 564 18.55 16.38 29.74
CA PRO A 564 19.65 16.14 30.66
C PRO A 564 20.99 15.93 29.93
N ALA A 565 22.07 16.50 30.47
CA ALA A 565 23.39 16.46 29.84
C ALA A 565 23.78 15.04 29.37
N GLY A 566 24.17 14.92 28.10
CA GLY A 566 24.52 13.65 27.45
C GLY A 566 23.33 12.89 26.84
N LEU A 567 22.09 13.36 26.98
CA LEU A 567 20.96 12.95 26.14
C LEU A 567 20.73 13.95 25.00
N THR A 568 20.30 13.45 23.84
CA THR A 568 20.00 14.22 22.65
C THR A 568 18.69 13.76 22.01
N LEU A 569 17.97 14.69 21.41
CA LEU A 569 16.85 14.41 20.50
C LEU A 569 17.40 14.39 19.08
N ASP A 570 17.10 13.36 18.30
CA ASP A 570 17.31 13.38 16.86
C ASP A 570 16.25 14.28 16.19
N ALA A 571 16.69 15.31 15.47
CA ALA A 571 15.82 16.35 14.94
C ALA A 571 14.97 15.91 13.72
N ASN A 572 15.20 14.72 13.16
CA ASN A 572 14.48 14.21 11.98
C ASN A 572 13.51 13.06 12.31
N THR A 573 13.79 12.33 13.38
CA THR A 573 13.04 11.13 13.81
C THR A 573 12.39 11.29 15.19
N GLY A 574 12.75 12.33 15.94
CA GLY A 574 12.36 12.49 17.33
C GLY A 574 13.00 11.48 18.29
N ALA A 575 13.96 10.65 17.88
CA ALA A 575 14.51 9.65 18.78
C ALA A 575 15.34 10.27 19.93
N ILE A 576 14.92 10.08 21.19
CA ILE A 576 15.70 10.46 22.38
C ILE A 576 16.72 9.35 22.66
N SER A 577 18.01 9.70 22.65
CA SER A 577 19.12 8.75 22.85
C SER A 577 20.32 9.40 23.55
N GLY A 578 21.41 8.65 23.76
CA GLY A 578 22.67 9.16 24.33
C GLY A 578 23.16 8.42 25.57
N VAL A 579 24.00 9.08 26.37
CA VAL A 579 24.56 8.58 27.64
C VAL A 579 24.40 9.68 28.70
N PRO A 580 23.42 9.57 29.62
CA PRO A 580 23.20 10.60 30.64
C PRO A 580 24.42 10.82 31.53
N GLN A 581 24.76 12.08 31.79
CA GLN A 581 25.92 12.48 32.62
C GLN A 581 25.50 12.98 34.01
N ALA A 582 24.25 13.42 34.17
CA ALA A 582 23.70 13.94 35.42
C ALA A 582 22.47 13.15 35.88
N VAL A 583 22.21 13.18 37.20
CA VAL A 583 20.98 12.64 37.80
C VAL A 583 19.86 13.63 37.54
N THR A 584 18.68 13.14 37.15
CA THR A 584 17.49 13.96 36.94
C THR A 584 16.32 13.25 37.59
N GLU A 585 15.61 13.95 38.47
CA GLU A 585 14.32 13.48 38.99
C GLU A 585 13.30 13.39 37.84
N GLN A 586 12.15 12.76 38.07
CA GLN A 586 11.18 12.59 36.99
C GLN A 586 10.57 13.93 36.58
N GLN A 587 11.04 14.48 35.46
CA GLN A 587 10.59 15.75 34.90
C GLN A 587 9.89 15.50 33.55
N ARG A 588 8.90 16.35 33.24
CA ARG A 588 8.23 16.36 31.94
C ARG A 588 8.94 17.31 30.98
N TYR A 589 9.15 16.82 29.76
CA TYR A 589 9.72 17.54 28.63
C TYR A 589 8.67 17.61 27.54
N THR A 590 8.44 18.78 26.96
CA THR A 590 7.58 18.92 25.79
C THR A 590 8.43 18.65 24.56
N VAL A 591 8.12 17.59 23.82
CA VAL A 591 8.64 17.39 22.46
C VAL A 591 7.64 18.01 21.50
N GLU A 592 8.13 18.81 20.56
CA GLU A 592 7.37 19.41 19.48
C GLU A 592 7.85 18.84 18.14
N MET A 593 6.91 18.59 17.23
CA MET A 593 7.13 18.26 15.82
C MET A 593 6.53 19.38 14.98
N ARG A 594 7.24 19.81 13.93
CA ARG A 594 6.79 20.81 12.95
C ARG A 594 6.98 20.29 11.54
N ASP A 595 5.96 20.39 10.70
CA ASP A 595 5.94 19.90 9.31
C ASP A 595 5.30 20.95 8.38
N LEU A 596 4.87 20.54 7.18
CA LEU A 596 4.23 21.44 6.20
C LEU A 596 2.79 21.85 6.57
N ALA A 597 2.10 21.06 7.41
CA ALA A 597 0.70 21.30 7.77
C ALA A 597 0.54 22.01 9.14
N GLY A 598 1.56 21.96 10.01
CA GLY A 598 1.59 22.75 11.24
C GLY A 598 2.56 22.23 12.29
N SER A 599 2.04 22.02 13.51
CA SER A 599 2.84 21.55 14.64
C SER A 599 2.04 20.70 15.62
N ALA A 600 2.63 19.60 16.08
CA ALA A 600 2.13 18.77 17.18
C ALA A 600 3.09 18.83 18.38
N SER A 601 2.58 18.70 19.60
CA SER A 601 3.43 18.57 20.78
C SER A 601 2.91 17.54 21.78
N THR A 602 3.83 16.92 22.52
CA THR A 602 3.50 15.91 23.53
C THR A 602 4.44 15.95 24.72
N SER A 603 3.97 15.47 25.87
CA SER A 603 4.72 15.55 27.14
C SER A 603 5.37 14.21 27.48
N VAL A 604 6.70 14.17 27.39
CA VAL A 604 7.54 12.99 27.65
C VAL A 604 8.11 13.08 29.06
N PRO A 605 7.75 12.18 30.00
CA PRO A 605 8.40 12.11 31.30
C PRO A 605 9.76 11.41 31.16
N ILE A 606 10.83 12.06 31.61
CA ILE A 606 12.21 11.54 31.59
C ILE A 606 12.73 11.47 33.03
N VAL A 607 13.45 10.39 33.37
CA VAL A 607 14.07 10.20 34.69
C VAL A 607 15.45 9.56 34.52
N VAL A 608 16.46 10.10 35.20
CA VAL A 608 17.83 9.56 35.16
C VAL A 608 18.30 9.22 36.57
N ALA A 609 18.42 7.92 36.85
CA ALA A 609 18.88 7.44 38.14
C ALA A 609 20.41 7.43 38.24
N ARG A 610 20.94 7.58 39.47
CA ARG A 610 22.37 7.34 39.77
C ARG A 610 22.78 5.94 39.33
N GLU A 611 24.02 5.81 38.86
CA GLU A 611 24.62 4.49 38.72
C GLU A 611 24.65 3.82 40.10
N THR A 612 23.97 2.68 40.24
CA THR A 612 23.95 1.91 41.49
C THR A 612 25.23 1.08 41.56
N GLY A 613 26.32 1.76 41.93
CA GLY A 613 27.64 1.21 42.17
C GLY A 613 27.62 0.11 43.23
N THR A 614 27.26 -1.11 42.82
CA THR A 614 27.38 -2.31 43.64
C THR A 614 28.73 -2.95 43.38
N THR A 615 29.77 -2.38 43.98
CA THR A 615 31.11 -2.97 44.17
C THR A 615 31.01 -4.25 45.02
N THR A 616 30.38 -5.27 44.46
CA THR A 616 30.24 -6.60 45.06
C THR A 616 31.56 -7.35 44.94
N LYS A 617 32.51 -7.00 45.82
CA LYS A 617 33.66 -7.85 46.19
C LYS A 617 33.14 -9.27 46.42
N THR A 618 33.36 -10.14 45.44
CA THR A 618 32.66 -11.43 45.36
C THR A 618 33.42 -12.49 46.15
N SER A 619 33.42 -12.36 47.48
CA SER A 619 33.73 -13.51 48.34
C SER A 619 32.64 -14.59 48.16
N PRO A 620 33.01 -15.86 47.87
CA PRO A 620 32.04 -16.90 47.55
C PRO A 620 31.32 -17.43 48.80
N ARG A 621 30.33 -16.69 49.33
CA ARG A 621 29.48 -17.18 50.42
C ARG A 621 28.36 -18.09 49.91
N ARG A 622 28.20 -19.24 50.59
CA ARG A 622 27.14 -20.24 50.33
C ARG A 622 25.75 -19.63 50.55
N VAL A 623 24.81 -19.93 49.66
CA VAL A 623 23.39 -19.59 49.84
C VAL A 623 22.66 -20.76 50.47
N LEU A 624 22.15 -20.59 51.70
CA LEU A 624 21.06 -21.42 52.22
C LEU A 624 19.72 -20.91 51.68
N VAL A 625 18.83 -21.84 51.34
CA VAL A 625 17.46 -21.53 50.89
C VAL A 625 16.50 -21.87 52.02
N SER A 626 15.92 -20.84 52.65
CA SER A 626 14.85 -20.97 53.63
C SER A 626 13.47 -20.76 52.96
N GLN A 627 12.57 -21.69 53.25
CA GLN A 627 11.14 -21.71 52.87
C GLN A 627 10.80 -21.92 51.37
N LEU A 628 10.11 -23.04 51.12
CA LEU A 628 9.43 -23.40 49.87
C LEU A 628 7.94 -23.55 50.20
N ARG A 629 7.07 -22.68 49.65
CA ARG A 629 5.62 -22.94 49.64
C ARG A 629 5.28 -23.71 48.36
N THR A 630 4.70 -24.89 48.51
CA THR A 630 4.27 -25.74 47.39
C THR A 630 2.78 -25.99 47.52
N ARG A 631 1.96 -25.53 46.57
CA ARG A 631 0.57 -25.97 46.42
C ARG A 631 0.49 -26.93 45.24
N CYS A 632 0.04 -28.16 45.50
CA CYS A 632 -0.48 -29.06 44.48
C CYS A 632 -2.00 -29.12 44.67
N ILE A 633 -2.76 -28.68 43.67
CA ILE A 633 -4.21 -28.92 43.64
C ILE A 633 -4.40 -30.33 43.06
N ARG A 634 -5.00 -31.24 43.86
CA ARG A 634 -5.49 -32.52 43.35
C ARG A 634 -6.82 -32.26 42.65
N VAL A 635 -6.86 -32.46 41.33
CA VAL A 635 -8.10 -32.71 40.58
C VAL A 635 -8.02 -34.11 40.02
N ALA A 636 -9.12 -34.86 40.07
CA ALA A 636 -9.14 -36.26 39.73
C ALA A 636 -8.92 -36.51 38.22
N ARG A 637 -8.20 -37.60 37.90
CA ARG A 637 -8.06 -38.25 36.59
C ARG A 637 -7.43 -37.44 35.43
N ARG A 638 -6.20 -37.84 35.07
CA ARG A 638 -5.58 -37.81 33.72
C ARG A 638 -5.16 -36.48 33.07
N GLN A 639 -4.77 -35.44 33.81
CA GLN A 639 -3.98 -34.30 33.25
C GLN A 639 -2.53 -34.21 33.79
N PRO A 640 -1.57 -33.65 33.01
CA PRO A 640 -0.16 -33.59 33.41
C PRO A 640 0.10 -32.53 34.49
N CYS A 641 0.60 -32.94 35.66
CA CYS A 641 0.99 -32.01 36.72
C CYS A 641 2.07 -31.02 36.25
N ARG A 642 1.73 -29.75 36.13
CA ARG A 642 2.68 -28.63 36.04
C ARG A 642 3.02 -28.16 37.45
N VAL A 643 4.24 -28.43 37.90
CA VAL A 643 4.74 -27.83 39.14
C VAL A 643 5.42 -26.50 38.81
N ARG A 644 4.91 -25.43 39.41
CA ARG A 644 5.47 -24.08 39.31
C ARG A 644 6.28 -23.80 40.58
N VAL A 645 7.56 -23.47 40.42
CA VAL A 645 8.41 -23.00 41.52
C VAL A 645 8.92 -21.62 41.14
N GLU A 646 8.61 -20.62 41.97
CA GLU A 646 9.13 -19.26 41.83
C GLU A 646 10.17 -19.00 42.91
N PHE A 647 11.33 -18.48 42.50
CA PHE A 647 12.38 -18.04 43.40
C PHE A 647 12.52 -16.52 43.29
N ARG A 648 12.60 -15.84 44.44
CA ARG A 648 12.90 -14.40 44.53
C ARG A 648 14.32 -14.24 45.06
N SER A 649 15.25 -13.79 44.22
CA SER A 649 16.59 -13.42 44.69
C SER A 649 16.56 -12.06 45.40
N ARG A 650 17.55 -11.77 46.26
CA ARG A 650 17.72 -10.44 46.88
C ARG A 650 18.04 -9.32 45.87
N LYS A 651 18.38 -9.63 44.60
CA LYS A 651 18.53 -8.66 43.50
C LYS A 651 17.29 -8.63 42.58
N GLY A 652 16.10 -8.95 43.07
CA GLY A 652 14.83 -8.80 42.35
C GLY A 652 14.53 -9.81 41.24
N VAL A 653 15.54 -10.49 40.68
CA VAL A 653 15.38 -11.50 39.61
C VAL A 653 14.39 -12.58 40.04
N ARG A 654 13.25 -12.66 39.33
CA ARG A 654 12.23 -13.71 39.46
C ARG A 654 12.57 -14.86 38.51
N LEU A 655 13.02 -15.99 39.06
CA LEU A 655 13.25 -17.21 38.28
C LEU A 655 11.99 -18.06 38.27
N ARG A 656 11.40 -18.24 37.08
CA ARG A 656 10.28 -19.18 36.84
C ARG A 656 10.83 -20.48 36.26
N ILE A 657 10.67 -21.56 37.01
CA ILE A 657 10.94 -22.92 36.54
C ILE A 657 9.59 -23.64 36.38
N VAL A 658 9.33 -24.12 35.17
CA VAL A 658 8.18 -24.98 34.85
C VAL A 658 8.70 -26.36 34.49
N VAL A 659 8.23 -27.37 35.21
CA VAL A 659 8.55 -28.78 34.97
C VAL A 659 7.31 -29.49 34.42
N GLN A 660 7.45 -30.15 33.27
CA GLN A 660 6.38 -30.90 32.62
C GLN A 660 6.90 -32.30 32.22
N ARG A 661 6.18 -33.36 32.60
CA ARG A 661 6.50 -34.74 32.19
C ARG A 661 6.03 -34.95 30.75
N LEU A 662 6.90 -35.49 29.88
CA LEU A 662 6.57 -35.73 28.46
C LEU A 662 6.12 -37.18 28.26
N ARG A 663 5.07 -37.40 27.44
CA ARG A 663 4.82 -38.71 26.83
C ARG A 663 5.87 -38.93 25.72
N ALA A 664 6.28 -40.18 25.53
CA ALA A 664 7.37 -40.51 24.61
C ALA A 664 6.87 -40.79 23.19
N ARG A 665 7.36 -40.02 22.20
CA ARG A 665 7.68 -40.46 20.82
C ARG A 665 8.42 -39.35 20.04
N LYS A 666 9.30 -39.79 19.11
CA LYS A 666 10.16 -39.04 18.15
C LYS A 666 11.20 -38.05 18.72
N ALA A 667 12.23 -37.76 17.90
CA ALA A 667 13.52 -37.17 18.28
C ALA A 667 14.08 -36.25 17.18
N PHE A 668 15.05 -35.38 17.51
CA PHE A 668 15.75 -34.47 16.58
C PHE A 668 17.21 -34.24 16.99
N GLY A 669 18.15 -34.11 16.03
CA GLY A 669 19.50 -33.51 16.24
C GLY A 669 19.42 -31.97 16.38
N VAL A 670 20.49 -31.16 16.36
CA VAL A 670 21.91 -31.34 15.97
C VAL A 670 22.85 -30.54 16.93
N LYS A 671 24.17 -30.50 16.65
CA LYS A 671 25.35 -30.06 17.44
C LYS A 671 25.48 -28.55 17.76
N THR A 672 26.58 -28.22 18.45
CA THR A 672 26.91 -26.97 19.18
C THR A 672 27.96 -26.09 18.47
N VAL A 673 27.92 -24.77 18.69
CA VAL A 673 29.09 -23.86 18.65
C VAL A 673 29.09 -22.97 19.92
N LEU A 674 30.26 -22.46 20.34
CA LEU A 674 30.53 -21.95 21.70
C LEU A 674 31.37 -20.66 21.70
N THR A 675 30.97 -19.65 22.49
CA THR A 675 31.88 -18.62 23.02
C THR A 675 31.50 -18.17 24.46
N ARG A 676 32.41 -17.41 25.10
CA ARG A 676 32.35 -16.87 26.48
C ARG A 676 31.26 -15.77 26.56
N SER A 677 30.71 -15.35 27.70
CA SER A 677 30.90 -15.64 29.14
C SER A 677 29.50 -15.61 29.83
N THR A 678 29.22 -15.33 31.12
CA THR A 678 29.95 -15.58 32.39
C THR A 678 29.28 -16.77 33.13
N ARG A 679 29.16 -16.79 34.48
CA ARG A 679 28.52 -17.91 35.23
C ARG A 679 27.86 -17.55 36.58
N THR A 680 26.59 -17.92 36.74
CA THR A 680 25.97 -18.20 38.06
C THR A 680 25.54 -19.68 38.11
N ARG A 681 26.03 -20.46 39.09
CA ARG A 681 25.64 -21.87 39.27
C ARG A 681 24.48 -22.00 40.25
N VAL A 682 23.36 -22.55 39.80
CA VAL A 682 22.23 -22.95 40.68
C VAL A 682 22.32 -24.45 40.95
N MET A 683 22.54 -24.84 42.21
CA MET A 683 22.47 -26.24 42.66
C MET A 683 21.11 -26.54 43.29
N LEU A 684 20.37 -27.51 42.75
CA LEU A 684 19.17 -28.05 43.38
C LEU A 684 19.55 -28.97 44.56
N PRO A 685 18.93 -28.82 45.76
CA PRO A 685 19.23 -29.66 46.92
C PRO A 685 19.00 -31.16 46.64
N LYS A 686 19.86 -32.05 47.17
CA LYS A 686 19.75 -33.51 46.98
C LYS A 686 18.35 -34.05 47.36
N ARG A 687 17.72 -33.50 48.41
CA ARG A 687 16.36 -33.89 48.86
C ARG A 687 15.26 -33.54 47.84
N PHE A 688 15.45 -32.53 46.99
CA PHE A 688 14.46 -32.11 45.98
C PHE A 688 14.41 -33.07 44.77
N LYS A 689 15.53 -33.72 44.43
CA LYS A 689 15.60 -34.68 43.31
C LYS A 689 14.81 -35.97 43.56
N ARG A 690 14.80 -36.48 44.80
CA ARG A 690 14.16 -37.78 45.13
C ARG A 690 12.63 -37.73 45.31
N ARG A 691 12.04 -36.57 45.63
CA ARG A 691 10.59 -36.48 45.96
C ARG A 691 9.66 -36.15 44.79
N MET A 692 10.18 -35.79 43.62
CA MET A 692 9.36 -35.25 42.51
C MET A 692 9.62 -35.89 41.14
N PHE A 693 10.70 -36.67 40.99
CA PHE A 693 11.12 -37.28 39.72
C PHE A 693 11.23 -38.80 39.87
N GLY A 694 10.18 -39.52 39.46
CA GLY A 694 10.27 -40.95 39.16
C GLY A 694 10.90 -41.19 37.79
N PRO A 695 11.05 -42.45 37.34
CA PRO A 695 11.54 -42.75 35.99
C PRO A 695 10.64 -42.14 34.91
N GLY A 696 11.24 -41.44 33.94
CA GLY A 696 10.53 -40.80 32.83
C GLY A 696 11.30 -39.64 32.21
N ARG A 697 10.84 -39.16 31.03
CA ARG A 697 11.39 -37.97 30.36
C ARG A 697 10.66 -36.71 30.82
N TYR A 698 11.41 -35.66 31.10
CA TYR A 698 10.91 -34.38 31.59
C TYR A 698 11.40 -33.22 30.72
N ARG A 699 10.51 -32.26 30.41
CA ARG A 699 10.86 -30.95 29.86
C ARG A 699 10.97 -29.98 31.03
N ILE A 700 12.12 -29.34 31.16
CA ILE A 700 12.36 -28.27 32.14
C ILE A 700 12.55 -26.99 31.36
N THR A 701 11.63 -26.05 31.52
CA THR A 701 11.70 -24.72 30.90
C THR A 701 12.06 -23.71 31.97
N VAL A 702 13.17 -22.99 31.76
CA VAL A 702 13.62 -21.88 32.60
C VAL A 702 13.44 -20.61 31.78
N ARG A 703 12.70 -19.63 32.30
CA ARG A 703 12.58 -18.29 31.69
C ARG A 703 13.21 -17.25 32.63
N GLY A 704 14.09 -16.43 32.08
CA GLY A 704 14.82 -15.37 32.77
C GLY A 704 16.05 -14.93 31.96
N VAL A 705 16.37 -13.63 31.99
CA VAL A 705 17.50 -13.04 31.26
C VAL A 705 18.83 -13.55 31.82
N GLY A 706 19.80 -13.87 30.95
CA GLY A 706 21.20 -14.17 31.33
C GLY A 706 21.52 -15.57 31.88
N VAL A 707 20.60 -16.55 31.81
CA VAL A 707 20.81 -17.87 32.47
C VAL A 707 21.43 -18.93 31.53
N LYS A 708 22.64 -19.43 31.86
CA LYS A 708 23.27 -20.58 31.19
C LYS A 708 23.15 -21.86 32.04
N VAL A 709 22.28 -22.79 31.63
CA VAL A 709 22.09 -24.08 32.31
C VAL A 709 23.27 -25.01 32.01
N VAL A 710 23.88 -25.61 33.03
CA VAL A 710 24.99 -26.56 32.91
C VAL A 710 24.60 -27.90 33.53
N SER A 711 24.43 -28.94 32.71
CA SER A 711 24.28 -30.33 33.17
C SER A 711 25.65 -31.01 33.29
N ARG A 712 25.92 -31.65 34.43
CA ARG A 712 26.95 -32.69 34.54
C ARG A 712 26.33 -34.05 34.23
N PRO A 713 27.05 -34.96 33.53
CA PRO A 713 26.51 -36.26 33.15
C PRO A 713 26.44 -37.20 34.35
N ALA A 714 25.26 -37.27 34.98
CA ALA A 714 24.94 -38.23 36.05
C ALA A 714 23.43 -38.51 36.10
N ALA A 715 22.83 -38.78 34.93
CA ALA A 715 21.55 -39.45 34.71
C ALA A 715 21.30 -39.55 33.20
N ARG A 716 20.98 -40.76 32.67
CA ARG A 716 20.49 -40.89 31.29
C ARG A 716 19.15 -40.13 31.16
N SER A 717 18.99 -39.36 30.09
CA SER A 717 17.75 -38.66 29.67
C SER A 717 17.31 -37.37 30.40
N VAL A 718 18.13 -36.31 30.35
CA VAL A 718 17.64 -34.91 30.42
C VAL A 718 18.05 -34.16 29.16
N ARG A 719 17.07 -33.58 28.44
CA ARG A 719 17.30 -32.82 27.21
C ARG A 719 16.81 -31.39 27.40
N VAL A 720 17.71 -30.42 27.32
CA VAL A 720 17.38 -28.99 27.48
C VAL A 720 17.03 -28.42 26.12
N VAL A 721 15.79 -27.96 25.94
CA VAL A 721 15.36 -27.25 24.73
C VAL A 721 15.40 -25.76 25.02
N ARG A 722 16.28 -25.02 24.34
CA ARG A 722 16.16 -23.57 24.22
C ARG A 722 15.04 -23.27 23.23
N THR A 723 13.98 -22.60 23.68
CA THR A 723 13.16 -21.79 22.77
C THR A 723 13.84 -20.44 22.63
N PRO A 724 14.02 -19.90 21.42
CA PRO A 724 14.18 -18.46 21.25
C PRO A 724 13.05 -17.74 22.00
N ALA A 725 13.31 -16.55 22.51
CA ALA A 725 12.19 -15.64 22.75
C ALA A 725 11.59 -15.36 21.37
N ARG A 726 10.29 -15.59 21.18
CA ARG A 726 9.58 -14.84 20.14
C ARG A 726 9.73 -13.38 20.54
N PHE A 727 10.57 -12.64 19.82
CA PHE A 727 10.22 -11.26 19.55
C PHE A 727 8.87 -11.33 18.87
N ARG A 728 7.85 -10.76 19.51
CA ARG A 728 6.91 -9.97 18.73
C ARG A 728 7.75 -8.79 18.26
N ARG A 729 7.93 -8.66 16.94
CA ARG A 729 7.70 -7.35 16.33
C ARG A 729 6.23 -7.03 16.66
#